data_AF-A0A8D8F4R2-F1
#
_entry.id   AF-A0A8D8F4R2-F1
#
_cell.length_a   1.000
_cell.length_b   1.000
_cell.length_c   1.000
_cell.angle_alpha   90.00
_cell.angle_beta   90.00
_cell.angle_gamma   90.00
#
_symmetry.space_group_name_H-M   'P 1'
#
loop_
_entity.id
_entity.type
_entity.pdbx_description
1 polymer ?
#
loop_
_entity_poly.entity_id
_entity_poly.type
_entity_poly.pdbx_seq_one_letter_code
_entity_poly.pdbx_strand_id
1 'polypeptide(L)'
;MEDQAVNPLEAKVNALIEKVFLITLSKNPPRAGRSRQQFVFMEEVAAMAGEDALLNLELLEQALFERILLFNPRDYLIPNNVTTAETDEVAETKVMLYLYGCFVRNEQTSAHGGNDSIAVDTCAKMKALILRNASTSLRQPELYEGQNLSAQLVELFKLYDDDAQIRGRFVSETVKEIGADVGGPEEEIATVLRGIFDPIFGEAARALRSASLISMERWIMPLLEVFSSDKNNPRLALLLLDYTSPPDGAEGNKYSESLLGQLLSLSIMPRNHNGPYEFFENPLTTNRSAYDNLSSSLWNYTKMHLEAMHGFVKSFLLIGGDVRSKILSWIGNCLHANVPRGQIWNTHQMQNVFGNLTTAPDSFSVNLAGVLLRLCQPLLKPHLKVLIVDPTYCAVREPDKAAKGVHMRDTEKETCLLPVDEAEARLDADKYNFVTECFFMTHKAIDLGFRVCIEKFFRMNRELHRLQSAYQDTLGGGGSGADVANNIMQMLSSQTQQFLCLQNLLREPATDQLLLQFYEASAIWLAQLASREATLFDGGDKAKGFAPQSVEEVRLPLGNGISKVLKCIPEYIMENIVGYLQFSRHFDSQPLRVDVEAQNNIFTMILVFMGSSERIRNPHLRARLAEGLESLLPKESESGGFCFCGPLHQPRAPAGNHSEPVAG
;
A
#
# COMPACT_ATOMS: atom_id res chain seq x y z
N MET A 1 51.89 -45.16 21.04
CA MET A 1 50.61 -44.79 20.42
C MET A 1 50.88 -43.52 19.69
N GLU A 2 50.96 -43.61 18.37
CA GLU A 2 51.21 -42.46 17.50
C GLU A 2 50.02 -41.50 17.64
N ASP A 3 50.30 -40.25 18.03
CA ASP A 3 49.36 -39.14 17.82
C ASP A 3 49.04 -39.13 16.32
N GLN A 4 47.85 -39.63 15.94
CA GLN A 4 47.34 -39.43 14.59
C GLN A 4 47.15 -37.92 14.43
N ALA A 5 48.08 -37.29 13.70
CA ALA A 5 47.98 -35.88 13.40
C ALA A 5 46.67 -35.64 12.66
N VAL A 6 45.70 -35.05 13.35
CA VAL A 6 44.38 -34.71 12.83
C VAL A 6 44.54 -33.96 11.51
N ASN A 7 43.89 -34.44 10.46
CA ASN A 7 43.95 -33.83 9.14
C ASN A 7 43.54 -32.34 9.25
N PRO A 8 44.42 -31.38 8.88
CA PRO A 8 44.11 -29.95 9.00
C PRO A 8 42.84 -29.53 8.27
N LEU A 9 42.48 -30.25 7.20
CA LEU A 9 41.26 -30.01 6.45
C LEU A 9 40.01 -30.41 7.24
N GLU A 10 40.03 -31.59 7.87
CA GLU A 10 38.93 -32.10 8.69
C GLU A 10 38.73 -31.24 9.94
N ALA A 11 39.82 -30.84 10.60
CA ALA A 11 39.77 -29.91 11.73
C ALA A 11 39.14 -28.56 11.34
N LYS A 12 39.43 -28.07 10.13
CA LYS A 12 38.85 -26.84 9.61
C LYS A 12 37.37 -26.98 9.30
N VAL A 13 36.95 -28.09 8.67
CA VAL A 13 35.52 -28.38 8.42
C VAL A 13 34.76 -28.50 9.74
N ASN A 14 35.29 -29.23 10.71
CA ASN A 14 34.70 -29.31 12.05
C ASN A 14 34.52 -27.93 12.68
N ALA A 15 35.56 -27.10 12.68
CA ALA A 15 35.48 -25.76 13.25
C ALA A 15 34.47 -24.85 12.55
N LEU A 16 34.25 -25.03 11.24
CA LEU A 16 33.20 -24.33 10.48
C LEU A 16 31.82 -24.83 10.91
N ILE A 17 31.63 -26.15 11.02
CA ILE A 17 30.36 -26.75 11.44
C ILE A 17 30.02 -26.31 12.87
N GLU A 18 30.93 -26.44 13.82
CA GLU A 18 30.72 -26.03 15.22
C GLU A 18 30.37 -24.53 15.30
N LYS A 19 31.02 -23.69 14.48
CA LYS A 19 30.72 -22.25 14.42
C LYS A 19 29.32 -21.95 13.89
N VAL A 20 28.85 -22.69 12.89
CA VAL A 20 27.55 -22.46 12.25
C VAL A 20 26.40 -23.07 13.04
N PHE A 21 26.56 -24.30 13.52
CA PHE A 21 25.48 -25.06 14.14
C PHE A 21 25.49 -25.05 15.67
N LEU A 22 26.59 -24.61 16.30
CA LEU A 22 26.72 -24.57 17.75
C LEU A 22 26.51 -25.95 18.41
N ILE A 23 26.89 -27.01 17.70
CA ILE A 23 26.89 -28.40 18.16
C ILE A 23 28.32 -28.95 18.16
N THR A 24 28.62 -29.97 18.97
CA THR A 24 29.92 -30.64 19.00
C THR A 24 29.80 -32.13 19.32
N LEU A 25 30.78 -32.93 18.87
CA LEU A 25 30.97 -34.33 19.27
C LEU A 25 32.05 -34.48 20.35
N SER A 26 32.72 -33.39 20.74
CA SER A 26 33.74 -33.43 21.77
C SER A 26 33.16 -33.06 23.13
N LYS A 27 33.44 -33.88 24.16
CA LYS A 27 33.16 -33.51 25.55
C LYS A 27 34.08 -32.41 26.08
N ASN A 28 35.20 -32.16 25.39
CA ASN A 28 36.21 -31.17 25.75
C ASN A 28 36.64 -30.37 24.50
N PRO A 29 35.76 -29.56 23.90
CA PRO A 29 36.08 -28.84 22.66
C PRO A 29 37.33 -27.96 22.84
N PRO A 30 38.23 -27.90 21.84
CA PRO A 30 39.54 -27.28 21.97
C PRO A 30 39.44 -25.79 22.32
N ARG A 31 40.16 -25.38 23.38
CA ARG A 31 40.17 -24.03 23.98
C ARG A 31 40.83 -22.94 23.12
N ALA A 32 40.97 -23.14 21.82
CA ALA A 32 41.73 -22.26 20.92
C ALA A 32 41.08 -20.86 20.80
N GLY A 33 41.43 -19.96 21.74
CA GLY A 33 41.00 -18.55 21.75
C GLY A 33 39.55 -18.27 22.14
N ARG A 34 38.67 -19.28 22.22
CA ARG A 34 37.23 -19.15 22.51
C ARG A 34 36.86 -19.68 23.90
N SER A 35 37.48 -19.15 24.94
CA SER A 35 37.54 -19.81 26.27
C SER A 35 36.20 -20.00 27.03
N ARG A 36 35.05 -19.67 26.45
CA ARG A 36 33.71 -19.80 27.07
C ARG A 36 32.57 -20.12 26.08
N GLN A 37 32.86 -20.44 24.81
CA GLN A 37 31.79 -20.75 23.85
C GLN A 37 31.11 -22.06 24.25
N GLN A 38 29.77 -22.05 24.31
CA GLN A 38 28.97 -23.24 24.61
C GLN A 38 28.54 -23.91 23.31
N PHE A 39 28.42 -25.23 23.37
CA PHE A 39 27.91 -26.08 22.30
C PHE A 39 26.90 -27.05 22.85
N VAL A 40 25.97 -27.51 22.02
CA VAL A 40 25.13 -28.66 22.32
C VAL A 40 25.89 -29.94 21.96
N PHE A 41 26.09 -30.81 22.94
CA PHE A 41 26.78 -32.08 22.76
C PHE A 41 25.82 -33.12 22.17
N MET A 42 26.19 -33.65 21.00
CA MET A 42 25.38 -34.65 20.29
C MET A 42 25.79 -36.05 20.74
N GLU A 43 25.22 -36.51 21.86
CA GLU A 43 25.63 -37.73 22.55
C GLU A 43 25.50 -38.99 21.68
N GLU A 44 24.38 -39.17 20.97
CA GLU A 44 24.13 -40.35 20.15
C GLU A 44 25.05 -40.41 18.93
N VAL A 45 25.20 -39.29 18.21
CA VAL A 45 26.15 -39.18 17.09
C VAL A 45 27.59 -39.39 17.55
N ALA A 46 27.98 -38.85 18.71
CA ALA A 46 29.33 -39.02 19.24
C ALA A 46 29.60 -40.49 19.60
N ALA A 47 28.61 -41.19 20.16
CA ALA A 47 28.72 -42.61 20.46
C ALA A 47 28.87 -43.48 19.19
N MET A 48 28.23 -43.09 18.08
CA MET A 48 28.36 -43.77 16.80
C MET A 48 29.68 -43.50 16.09
N ALA A 49 30.19 -42.26 16.15
CA ALA A 49 31.37 -41.83 15.40
C ALA A 49 32.70 -42.27 16.04
N GLY A 50 32.71 -42.54 17.36
CA GLY A 50 33.90 -42.95 18.12
C GLY A 50 34.52 -41.81 18.94
N GLU A 51 35.38 -42.17 19.90
CA GLU A 51 36.09 -41.19 20.74
C GLU A 51 36.97 -40.27 19.88
N ASP A 52 36.95 -38.97 20.18
CA ASP A 52 37.68 -37.90 19.47
C ASP A 52 37.31 -37.69 17.98
N ALA A 53 36.14 -38.19 17.54
CA ALA A 53 35.63 -37.92 16.20
C ALA A 53 35.33 -36.43 15.95
N LEU A 54 35.67 -35.98 14.74
CA LEU A 54 35.36 -34.63 14.26
C LEU A 54 34.07 -34.61 13.44
N LEU A 55 33.30 -33.53 13.55
CA LEU A 55 32.16 -33.27 12.67
C LEU A 55 32.65 -33.10 11.23
N ASN A 56 32.06 -33.89 10.35
CA ASN A 56 32.12 -33.73 8.91
C ASN A 56 30.69 -33.54 8.36
N LEU A 57 30.55 -33.33 7.05
CA LEU A 57 29.24 -33.04 6.45
C LEU A 57 28.26 -34.25 6.49
N GLU A 58 28.78 -35.47 6.52
CA GLU A 58 27.96 -36.69 6.61
C GLU A 58 27.38 -36.85 8.02
N LEU A 59 28.20 -36.68 9.05
CA LEU A 59 27.76 -36.71 10.45
C LEU A 59 26.87 -35.52 10.81
N LEU A 60 27.09 -34.36 10.18
CA LEU A 60 26.27 -33.17 10.39
C LEU A 60 24.81 -33.40 9.99
N GLU A 61 24.55 -34.16 8.92
CA GLU A 61 23.18 -34.42 8.47
C GLU A 61 22.35 -35.09 9.58
N GLN A 62 22.90 -36.11 10.22
CA GLN A 62 22.27 -36.79 11.36
C GLN A 62 22.25 -35.90 12.61
N ALA A 63 23.38 -35.27 12.94
CA ALA A 63 23.50 -34.44 14.14
C ALA A 63 22.54 -33.24 14.12
N LEU A 64 22.36 -32.62 12.95
CA LEU A 64 21.41 -31.51 12.79
C LEU A 64 19.97 -31.98 13.00
N PHE A 65 19.59 -33.12 12.44
CA PHE A 65 18.26 -33.69 12.59
C PHE A 65 17.95 -34.04 14.05
N GLU A 66 18.89 -34.69 14.75
CA GLU A 66 18.77 -34.94 16.19
C GLU A 66 18.69 -33.64 16.99
N ARG A 67 19.52 -32.64 16.66
CA ARG A 67 19.57 -31.35 17.37
C ARG A 67 18.23 -30.61 17.33
N ILE A 68 17.51 -30.66 16.22
CA ILE A 68 16.20 -29.99 16.09
C ILE A 68 15.06 -30.78 16.72
N LEU A 69 15.26 -32.07 17.02
CA LEU A 69 14.29 -32.91 17.74
C LEU A 69 14.47 -32.87 19.27
N LEU A 70 15.57 -32.30 19.77
CA LEU A 70 15.79 -32.15 21.21
C LEU A 70 14.72 -31.26 21.84
N PHE A 71 14.00 -31.80 22.81
CA PHE A 71 12.99 -31.04 23.58
C PHE A 71 13.63 -29.95 24.44
N ASN A 72 14.80 -30.23 25.04
CA ASN A 72 15.53 -29.28 25.88
C ASN A 72 17.05 -29.34 25.59
N PRO A 73 17.53 -28.56 24.60
CA PRO A 73 18.95 -28.54 24.25
C PRO A 73 19.87 -28.07 25.39
N ARG A 74 19.33 -27.38 26.42
CA ARG A 74 20.09 -26.93 27.58
C ARG A 74 20.71 -28.08 28.37
N ASP A 75 20.06 -29.23 28.38
CA ASP A 75 20.52 -30.41 29.13
C ASP A 75 21.82 -31.00 28.56
N TYR A 76 22.13 -30.66 27.31
CA TYR A 76 23.28 -31.15 26.55
C TYR A 76 24.37 -30.10 26.37
N LEU A 77 24.30 -28.95 27.07
CA LEU A 77 25.28 -27.89 26.92
C LEU A 77 26.65 -28.29 27.46
N ILE A 78 27.70 -28.00 26.70
CA ILE A 78 29.09 -28.10 27.13
C ILE A 78 29.81 -26.78 26.83
N PRO A 79 30.49 -26.16 27.83
CA PRO A 79 30.45 -26.53 29.25
C PRO A 79 29.07 -26.26 29.89
N ASN A 80 28.60 -27.16 30.75
CA ASN A 80 27.32 -27.05 31.45
C ASN A 80 27.36 -26.15 32.70
N ASN A 81 28.55 -25.75 33.15
CA ASN A 81 28.77 -24.97 34.35
C ASN A 81 28.93 -23.46 34.08
N VAL A 82 28.63 -23.01 32.88
CA VAL A 82 28.71 -21.61 32.46
C VAL A 82 27.37 -21.17 31.89
N THR A 83 27.01 -19.90 32.10
CA THR A 83 25.95 -19.23 31.36
C THR A 83 26.54 -17.98 30.75
N THR A 84 26.48 -17.88 29.43
CA THR A 84 26.93 -16.75 28.63
C THR A 84 25.77 -15.98 28.03
N ALA A 85 26.04 -14.83 27.41
CA ALA A 85 25.04 -14.09 26.63
C ALA A 85 24.49 -14.90 25.43
N GLU A 86 25.25 -15.89 24.95
CA GLU A 86 24.91 -16.72 23.78
C GLU A 86 24.17 -18.01 24.19
N THR A 87 24.01 -18.29 25.50
CA THR A 87 23.42 -19.56 25.99
C THR A 87 22.04 -19.83 25.38
N ASP A 88 21.22 -18.80 25.27
CA ASP A 88 19.85 -18.92 24.75
C ASP A 88 19.84 -19.20 23.25
N GLU A 89 20.80 -18.65 22.50
CA GLU A 89 20.97 -18.93 21.07
C GLU A 89 21.47 -20.36 20.84
N VAL A 90 22.47 -20.80 21.63
CA VAL A 90 23.02 -22.17 21.55
C VAL A 90 21.94 -23.19 21.91
N ALA A 91 21.14 -22.90 22.94
CA ALA A 91 20.11 -23.79 23.46
C ALA A 91 18.70 -23.50 22.92
N GLU A 92 18.60 -22.83 21.76
CA GLU A 92 17.32 -22.53 21.13
C GLU A 92 16.50 -23.81 20.90
N THR A 93 15.26 -23.79 21.39
CA THR A 93 14.30 -24.90 21.37
C THR A 93 13.41 -24.86 20.14
N LYS A 94 13.18 -23.66 19.60
CA LYS A 94 12.31 -23.42 18.45
C LYS A 94 13.06 -23.72 17.17
N VAL A 95 12.62 -24.75 16.46
CA VAL A 95 13.26 -25.30 15.27
C VAL A 95 13.57 -24.22 14.23
N MET A 96 12.60 -23.40 13.86
CA MET A 96 12.78 -22.40 12.79
C MET A 96 13.71 -21.25 13.22
N LEU A 97 13.72 -20.88 14.50
CA LEU A 97 14.63 -19.86 15.03
C LEU A 97 16.07 -20.40 15.07
N TYR A 98 16.26 -21.65 15.49
CA TYR A 98 17.56 -22.30 15.48
C TYR A 98 18.12 -22.43 14.05
N LEU A 99 17.30 -22.91 13.10
CA LEU A 99 17.69 -23.04 11.70
C LEU A 99 17.98 -21.67 11.06
N TYR A 100 17.20 -20.65 11.38
CA TYR A 100 17.48 -19.28 10.97
C TYR A 100 18.82 -18.78 11.53
N GLY A 101 19.10 -18.99 12.82
CA GLY A 101 20.38 -18.65 13.43
C GLY A 101 21.56 -19.35 12.73
N CYS A 102 21.40 -20.64 12.39
CA CYS A 102 22.38 -21.37 11.58
C CYS A 102 22.57 -20.73 10.20
N PHE A 103 21.48 -20.35 9.53
CA PHE A 103 21.51 -19.68 8.24
C PHE A 103 22.28 -18.35 8.30
N VAL A 104 22.00 -17.50 9.30
CA VAL A 104 22.70 -16.23 9.52
C VAL A 104 24.19 -16.45 9.74
N ARG A 105 24.57 -17.35 10.64
CA ARG A 105 25.99 -17.66 10.92
C ARG A 105 26.70 -18.25 9.70
N ASN A 106 26.00 -19.04 8.88
CA ASN A 106 26.53 -19.59 7.64
C ASN A 106 26.77 -18.51 6.58
N GLU A 107 25.82 -17.60 6.37
CA GLU A 107 25.95 -16.47 5.45
C GLU A 107 27.10 -15.55 5.85
N GLN A 108 27.21 -15.23 7.15
CA GLN A 108 28.33 -14.46 7.68
C GLN A 108 29.66 -15.18 7.47
N THR A 109 29.72 -16.49 7.72
CA THR A 109 30.95 -17.28 7.55
C THR A 109 31.36 -17.36 6.08
N SER A 110 30.40 -17.54 5.16
CA SER A 110 30.65 -17.51 3.73
C SER A 110 31.16 -16.15 3.26
N ALA A 111 30.61 -15.04 3.77
CA ALA A 111 31.05 -13.69 3.41
C ALA A 111 32.49 -13.39 3.89
N HIS A 112 32.88 -13.88 5.06
CA HIS A 112 34.25 -13.74 5.60
C HIS A 112 35.24 -14.73 4.99
N GLY A 113 34.78 -15.78 4.31
CA GLY A 113 35.60 -16.83 3.71
C GLY A 113 36.47 -16.37 2.53
N GLY A 114 36.18 -15.22 1.92
CA GLY A 114 36.98 -14.68 0.82
C GLY A 114 37.19 -15.67 -0.33
N ASN A 115 38.46 -15.90 -0.71
CA ASN A 115 38.87 -16.84 -1.78
C ASN A 115 39.07 -18.29 -1.32
N ASP A 116 38.70 -18.63 -0.08
CA ASP A 116 38.87 -19.97 0.47
C ASP A 116 37.83 -20.93 -0.11
N SER A 117 38.16 -21.55 -1.25
CA SER A 117 37.25 -22.43 -1.99
C SER A 117 36.68 -23.57 -1.15
N ILE A 118 37.43 -24.05 -0.16
CA ILE A 118 36.96 -25.13 0.74
C ILE A 118 35.90 -24.59 1.69
N ALA A 119 36.13 -23.43 2.31
CA ALA A 119 35.16 -22.83 3.21
C ALA A 119 33.87 -22.45 2.47
N VAL A 120 33.98 -21.92 1.25
CA VAL A 120 32.84 -21.58 0.40
C VAL A 120 32.03 -22.83 0.01
N ASP A 121 32.68 -23.90 -0.45
CA ASP A 121 31.99 -25.17 -0.78
C ASP A 121 31.33 -25.80 0.45
N THR A 122 32.04 -25.79 1.59
CA THR A 122 31.50 -26.31 2.86
C THR A 122 30.27 -25.50 3.30
N CYS A 123 30.34 -24.16 3.25
CA CYS A 123 29.21 -23.29 3.57
C CYS A 123 28.02 -23.49 2.63
N ALA A 124 28.25 -23.75 1.34
CA ALA A 124 27.18 -24.06 0.39
C ALA A 124 26.46 -25.37 0.77
N LYS A 125 27.20 -26.41 1.14
CA LYS A 125 26.64 -27.70 1.59
C LYS A 125 25.91 -27.57 2.93
N MET A 126 26.48 -26.84 3.89
CA MET A 126 25.83 -26.55 5.17
C MET A 126 24.52 -25.76 4.96
N LYS A 127 24.50 -24.80 4.02
CA LYS A 127 23.29 -24.06 3.65
C LYS A 127 22.20 -24.97 3.12
N ALA A 128 22.54 -25.90 2.22
CA ALA A 128 21.60 -26.87 1.68
C ALA A 128 21.01 -27.76 2.81
N LEU A 129 21.83 -28.21 3.76
CA LEU A 129 21.34 -28.98 4.92
C LEU A 129 20.38 -28.17 5.80
N ILE A 130 20.67 -26.88 6.03
CA ILE A 130 19.78 -25.98 6.79
C ILE A 130 18.42 -25.85 6.09
N LEU A 131 18.43 -25.55 4.79
CA LEU A 131 17.21 -25.33 4.01
C LEU A 131 16.38 -26.62 3.86
N ARG A 132 17.02 -27.77 3.65
CA ARG A 132 16.33 -29.07 3.56
C ARG A 132 15.68 -29.45 4.88
N ASN A 133 16.34 -29.18 6.02
CA ASN A 133 15.71 -29.37 7.33
C ASN A 133 14.55 -28.40 7.54
N ALA A 134 14.69 -27.11 7.17
CA ALA A 134 13.59 -26.15 7.24
C ALA A 134 12.38 -26.57 6.38
N SER A 135 12.63 -27.05 5.16
CA SER A 135 11.61 -27.62 4.27
C SER A 135 10.92 -28.83 4.91
N THR A 136 11.70 -29.80 5.40
CA THR A 136 11.19 -31.01 6.04
C THR A 136 10.35 -30.67 7.26
N SER A 137 10.83 -29.77 8.12
CA SER A 137 10.09 -29.34 9.32
C SER A 137 8.74 -28.74 8.95
N LEU A 138 8.69 -27.81 8.00
CA LEU A 138 7.43 -27.17 7.59
C LEU A 138 6.47 -28.12 6.87
N ARG A 139 6.97 -29.14 6.17
CA ARG A 139 6.14 -30.15 5.47
C ARG A 139 5.64 -31.27 6.37
N GLN A 140 6.36 -31.56 7.46
CA GLN A 140 6.06 -32.64 8.40
C GLN A 140 6.07 -32.11 9.85
N PRO A 141 5.18 -31.15 10.18
CA PRO A 141 5.18 -30.52 11.50
C PRO A 141 4.89 -31.52 12.64
N GLU A 142 4.27 -32.67 12.34
CA GLU A 142 3.94 -33.72 13.32
C GLU A 142 5.19 -34.36 13.95
N LEU A 143 6.36 -34.26 13.30
CA LEU A 143 7.63 -34.73 13.86
C LEU A 143 8.10 -33.91 15.07
N TYR A 144 7.59 -32.69 15.22
CA TYR A 144 8.06 -31.71 16.21
C TYR A 144 6.98 -31.45 17.26
N GLU A 145 6.78 -32.43 18.15
CA GLU A 145 5.74 -32.39 19.17
C GLU A 145 5.75 -31.09 20.00
N GLY A 146 4.58 -30.48 20.16
CA GLY A 146 4.41 -29.26 20.95
C GLY A 146 4.89 -27.97 20.27
N GLN A 147 5.39 -28.03 19.02
CA GLN A 147 5.84 -26.84 18.28
C GLN A 147 4.81 -26.38 17.23
N ASN A 148 4.77 -25.07 16.98
CA ASN A 148 4.04 -24.48 15.85
C ASN A 148 5.02 -23.77 14.92
N LEU A 149 5.44 -24.46 13.87
CA LEU A 149 6.53 -24.03 13.00
C LEU A 149 6.15 -22.79 12.14
N SER A 150 4.90 -22.71 11.67
CA SER A 150 4.40 -21.52 10.98
C SER A 150 4.40 -20.29 11.90
N ALA A 151 4.04 -20.44 13.17
CA ALA A 151 4.11 -19.35 14.15
C ALA A 151 5.56 -18.91 14.43
N GLN A 152 6.51 -19.85 14.47
CA GLN A 152 7.92 -19.52 14.64
C GLN A 152 8.47 -18.67 13.48
N LEU A 153 7.99 -18.87 12.25
CA LEU A 153 8.34 -17.98 11.13
C LEU A 153 7.85 -16.54 11.36
N VAL A 154 6.69 -16.33 11.99
CA VAL A 154 6.24 -14.98 12.39
C VAL A 154 7.13 -14.41 13.49
N GLU A 155 7.51 -15.24 14.47
CA GLU A 155 8.38 -14.84 15.57
C GLU A 155 9.75 -14.34 15.11
N LEU A 156 10.28 -14.85 13.98
CA LEU A 156 11.50 -14.31 13.37
C LEU A 156 11.41 -12.80 13.16
N PHE A 157 10.24 -12.29 12.75
CA PHE A 157 10.01 -10.87 12.50
C PHE A 157 9.58 -10.09 13.74
N LYS A 158 9.12 -10.78 14.80
CA LYS A 158 8.76 -10.17 16.09
C LYS A 158 9.97 -10.01 17.01
N LEU A 159 10.91 -10.95 16.99
CA LEU A 159 12.00 -11.04 17.97
C LEU A 159 13.34 -10.49 17.47
N TYR A 160 13.65 -10.66 16.19
CA TYR A 160 14.93 -10.22 15.64
C TYR A 160 14.82 -8.82 15.04
N ASP A 161 15.75 -7.95 15.44
CA ASP A 161 15.96 -6.61 14.87
C ASP A 161 17.16 -6.58 13.89
N ASP A 162 17.59 -7.77 13.43
CA ASP A 162 18.64 -7.91 12.42
C ASP A 162 18.12 -7.57 11.01
N ASP A 163 18.98 -7.70 9.99
CA ASP A 163 18.65 -7.31 8.62
C ASP A 163 17.46 -8.12 8.07
N ALA A 164 16.33 -7.43 7.85
CA ALA A 164 15.10 -8.00 7.30
C ALA A 164 15.32 -8.70 5.94
N GLN A 165 16.35 -8.30 5.18
CA GLN A 165 16.71 -8.97 3.93
C GLN A 165 17.23 -10.39 4.16
N ILE A 166 17.95 -10.65 5.25
CA ILE A 166 18.44 -12.00 5.57
C ILE A 166 17.28 -12.92 5.94
N ARG A 167 16.33 -12.44 6.76
CA ARG A 167 15.07 -13.15 7.04
C ARG A 167 14.31 -13.47 5.76
N GLY A 168 14.18 -12.49 4.87
CA GLY A 168 13.51 -12.69 3.57
C GLY A 168 14.20 -13.72 2.68
N ARG A 169 15.54 -13.74 2.65
CA ARG A 169 16.29 -14.77 1.92
C ARG A 169 16.09 -16.16 2.50
N PHE A 170 16.12 -16.31 3.83
CA PHE A 170 15.85 -17.60 4.48
C PHE A 170 14.46 -18.14 4.10
N VAL A 171 13.42 -17.30 4.17
CA VAL A 171 12.04 -17.69 3.79
C VAL A 171 11.95 -18.01 2.29
N SER A 172 12.50 -17.15 1.42
CA SER A 172 12.46 -17.38 -0.03
C SER A 172 13.17 -18.67 -0.44
N GLU A 173 14.36 -18.92 0.08
CA GLU A 173 15.13 -20.12 -0.23
C GLU A 173 14.48 -21.38 0.35
N THR A 174 13.86 -21.29 1.52
CA THR A 174 13.06 -22.41 2.09
C THR A 174 11.86 -22.73 1.19
N VAL A 175 11.17 -21.74 0.64
CA VAL A 175 10.06 -21.97 -0.32
C VAL A 175 10.54 -22.61 -1.62
N LYS A 176 11.73 -22.25 -2.10
CA LYS A 176 12.33 -22.92 -3.27
C LYS A 176 12.62 -24.39 -2.96
N GLU A 177 13.17 -24.67 -1.78
CA GLU A 177 13.47 -26.04 -1.34
C GLU A 177 12.19 -26.87 -1.20
N ILE A 178 11.13 -26.33 -0.58
CA ILE A 178 9.82 -27.02 -0.49
C ILE A 178 9.30 -27.35 -1.89
N GLY A 179 9.38 -26.42 -2.83
CA GLY A 179 8.96 -26.66 -4.21
C GLY A 179 9.78 -27.75 -4.90
N ALA A 180 11.09 -27.83 -4.63
CA ALA A 180 11.96 -28.87 -5.15
C ALA A 180 11.64 -30.25 -4.53
N ASP A 181 11.41 -30.31 -3.21
CA ASP A 181 11.15 -31.55 -2.48
C ASP A 181 9.76 -32.15 -2.74
N VAL A 182 8.74 -31.32 -2.94
CA VAL A 182 7.40 -31.78 -3.30
C VAL A 182 7.41 -32.31 -4.74
N GLY A 183 8.06 -31.58 -5.65
CA GLY A 183 8.02 -31.89 -7.08
C GLY A 183 6.61 -31.82 -7.67
N GLY A 184 6.44 -32.30 -8.90
CA GLY A 184 5.11 -32.42 -9.51
C GLY A 184 4.52 -31.10 -10.07
N PRO A 185 3.19 -31.06 -10.30
CA PRO A 185 2.48 -29.90 -10.80
C PRO A 185 2.52 -28.71 -9.83
N GLU A 186 2.51 -27.49 -10.37
CA GLU A 186 2.57 -26.26 -9.58
C GLU A 186 1.38 -26.13 -8.58
N GLU A 187 0.23 -26.72 -8.89
CA GLU A 187 -0.96 -26.73 -8.02
C GLU A 187 -0.76 -27.54 -6.72
N GLU A 188 -0.01 -28.64 -6.79
CA GLU A 188 0.31 -29.48 -5.61
C GLU A 188 1.26 -28.73 -4.68
N ILE A 189 2.31 -28.12 -5.26
CA ILE A 189 3.26 -27.26 -4.54
C ILE A 189 2.52 -26.10 -3.87
N ALA A 190 1.64 -25.40 -4.61
CA ALA A 190 0.86 -24.29 -4.08
C ALA A 190 -0.07 -24.72 -2.92
N THR A 191 -0.59 -25.94 -2.96
CA THR A 191 -1.44 -26.47 -1.88
C THR A 191 -0.65 -26.73 -0.60
N VAL A 192 0.55 -27.31 -0.71
CA VAL A 192 1.46 -27.49 0.43
C VAL A 192 1.88 -26.13 1.01
N LEU A 193 2.27 -25.18 0.15
CA LEU A 193 2.67 -23.83 0.57
C LEU A 193 1.53 -23.09 1.26
N ARG A 194 0.29 -23.16 0.77
CA ARG A 194 -0.87 -22.56 1.44
C ARG A 194 -1.09 -23.14 2.83
N GLY A 195 -0.97 -24.46 2.99
CA GLY A 195 -1.04 -25.11 4.31
C GLY A 195 -0.05 -24.54 5.33
N ILE A 196 1.14 -24.13 4.86
CA ILE A 196 2.21 -23.56 5.70
C ILE A 196 2.00 -22.06 5.97
N PHE A 197 1.66 -21.28 4.94
CA PHE A 197 1.69 -19.82 4.96
C PHE A 197 0.34 -19.13 5.20
N ASP A 198 -0.80 -19.78 4.93
CA ASP A 198 -2.11 -19.20 5.24
C ASP A 198 -2.26 -18.86 6.74
N PRO A 199 -1.78 -19.70 7.69
CA PRO A 199 -1.78 -19.33 9.11
C PRO A 199 -0.94 -18.08 9.43
N ILE A 200 0.17 -17.88 8.72
CA ILE A 200 1.07 -16.71 8.86
C ILE A 200 0.35 -15.45 8.40
N PHE A 201 -0.31 -15.50 7.24
CA PHE A 201 -1.13 -14.40 6.75
C PHE A 201 -2.36 -14.15 7.64
N GLY A 202 -2.94 -15.21 8.21
CA GLY A 202 -4.02 -15.13 9.19
C GLY A 202 -3.62 -14.41 10.47
N GLU A 203 -2.39 -14.62 10.94
CA GLU A 203 -1.79 -13.88 12.07
C GLU A 203 -1.62 -12.39 11.75
N ALA A 204 -1.02 -12.07 10.59
CA ALA A 204 -0.87 -10.69 10.13
C ALA A 204 -2.23 -9.98 9.98
N ALA A 205 -3.22 -10.66 9.37
CA ALA A 205 -4.58 -10.14 9.24
C ALA A 205 -5.22 -9.92 10.61
N ARG A 206 -4.99 -10.80 11.60
CA ARG A 206 -5.54 -10.63 12.96
C ARG A 206 -4.95 -9.42 13.66
N ALA A 207 -3.63 -9.24 13.60
CA ALA A 207 -2.96 -8.08 14.16
C ALA A 207 -3.43 -6.77 13.50
N LEU A 208 -3.64 -6.80 12.17
CA LEU A 208 -4.14 -5.65 11.43
C LEU A 208 -5.59 -5.29 11.78
N ARG A 209 -6.46 -6.25 12.14
CA ARG A 209 -7.86 -5.95 12.50
C ARG A 209 -7.99 -5.00 13.69
N SER A 210 -7.06 -5.02 14.64
CA SER A 210 -7.08 -4.19 15.85
C SER A 210 -6.15 -2.98 15.81
N ALA A 211 -5.31 -2.85 14.78
CA ALA A 211 -4.38 -1.74 14.69
C ALA A 211 -5.10 -0.41 14.37
N SER A 212 -4.35 0.66 14.24
CA SER A 212 -4.74 1.92 13.57
C SER A 212 -3.54 2.46 12.80
N LEU A 213 -3.67 3.64 12.20
CA LEU A 213 -2.57 4.31 11.49
C LEU A 213 -1.31 4.47 12.37
N ILE A 214 -1.49 4.61 13.69
CA ILE A 214 -0.40 4.86 14.65
C ILE A 214 -0.03 3.66 15.53
N SER A 215 -0.82 2.57 15.49
CA SER A 215 -0.64 1.40 16.37
C SER A 215 -0.36 0.10 15.61
N MET A 216 -0.12 0.15 14.30
CA MET A 216 0.32 -1.03 13.54
C MET A 216 1.62 -1.60 14.11
N GLU A 217 1.62 -2.91 14.36
CA GLU A 217 2.80 -3.61 14.86
C GLU A 217 3.94 -3.62 13.82
N ARG A 218 5.17 -3.37 14.28
CA ARG A 218 6.33 -3.13 13.40
C ARG A 218 6.76 -4.34 12.57
N TRP A 219 6.42 -5.55 13.00
CA TRP A 219 6.82 -6.79 12.31
C TRP A 219 6.00 -7.08 11.05
N ILE A 220 4.83 -6.47 10.90
CA ILE A 220 3.86 -6.81 9.83
C ILE A 220 4.43 -6.46 8.46
N MET A 221 4.90 -5.23 8.24
CA MET A 221 5.40 -4.81 6.94
C MET A 221 6.67 -5.58 6.52
N PRO A 222 7.71 -5.72 7.37
CA PRO A 222 8.88 -6.53 7.03
C PRO A 222 8.55 -7.99 6.70
N LEU A 223 7.58 -8.61 7.39
CA LEU A 223 7.11 -9.96 7.07
C LEU A 223 6.47 -10.02 5.68
N LEU A 224 5.56 -9.10 5.37
CA LEU A 224 4.82 -9.13 4.11
C LEU A 224 5.70 -8.76 2.91
N GLU A 225 6.65 -7.84 3.10
CA GLU A 225 7.60 -7.41 2.05
C GLU A 225 8.46 -8.56 1.52
N VAL A 226 8.75 -9.57 2.36
CA VAL A 226 9.45 -10.82 1.98
C VAL A 226 8.82 -11.42 0.74
N PHE A 227 7.48 -11.45 0.66
CA PHE A 227 6.75 -12.09 -0.42
C PHE A 227 6.86 -11.38 -1.77
N SER A 228 7.37 -10.15 -1.77
CA SER A 228 7.58 -9.36 -2.98
C SER A 228 9.06 -9.06 -3.28
N SER A 229 9.96 -9.54 -2.42
CA SER A 229 11.37 -9.14 -2.41
C SER A 229 12.27 -9.91 -3.39
N ASP A 230 11.96 -11.19 -3.67
CA ASP A 230 12.78 -12.05 -4.53
C ASP A 230 12.18 -12.21 -5.94
N LYS A 231 12.75 -11.50 -6.91
CA LYS A 231 12.34 -11.58 -8.32
C LYS A 231 12.57 -12.96 -8.94
N ASN A 232 13.47 -13.75 -8.37
CA ASN A 232 13.76 -15.11 -8.83
C ASN A 232 12.84 -16.15 -8.16
N ASN A 233 11.86 -15.71 -7.36
CA ASN A 233 10.89 -16.57 -6.70
C ASN A 233 9.45 -16.02 -6.83
N PRO A 234 8.87 -15.98 -8.04
CA PRO A 234 7.53 -15.45 -8.24
C PRO A 234 6.44 -16.24 -7.48
N ARG A 235 6.69 -17.51 -7.13
CA ARG A 235 5.78 -18.34 -6.33
C ARG A 235 5.44 -17.71 -4.98
N LEU A 236 6.43 -17.13 -4.33
CA LEU A 236 6.26 -16.47 -3.04
C LEU A 236 5.30 -15.27 -3.18
N ALA A 237 5.44 -14.49 -4.25
CA ALA A 237 4.55 -13.38 -4.54
C ALA A 237 3.12 -13.85 -4.86
N LEU A 238 2.99 -14.90 -5.67
CA LEU A 238 1.69 -15.48 -6.02
C LEU A 238 0.95 -15.98 -4.78
N LEU A 239 1.64 -16.62 -3.84
CA LEU A 239 1.06 -17.13 -2.60
C LEU A 239 0.35 -16.04 -1.78
N LEU A 240 0.98 -14.87 -1.60
CA LEU A 240 0.34 -13.76 -0.91
C LEU A 240 -0.78 -13.11 -1.74
N LEU A 241 -0.57 -12.97 -3.06
CA LEU A 241 -1.60 -12.42 -3.94
C LEU A 241 -2.84 -13.32 -4.01
N ASP A 242 -2.68 -14.64 -3.97
CA ASP A 242 -3.77 -15.61 -3.89
C ASP A 242 -4.53 -15.46 -2.58
N TYR A 243 -3.82 -15.41 -1.44
CA TYR A 243 -4.45 -15.26 -0.14
C TYR A 243 -5.25 -13.94 0.00
N THR A 244 -4.72 -12.84 -0.54
CA THR A 244 -5.36 -11.52 -0.40
C THR A 244 -6.38 -11.19 -1.49
N SER A 245 -6.51 -12.01 -2.53
CA SER A 245 -7.48 -11.75 -3.60
C SER A 245 -8.86 -12.26 -3.21
N PRO A 246 -9.88 -11.39 -3.14
CA PRO A 246 -11.26 -11.86 -3.04
C PRO A 246 -11.63 -12.74 -4.25
N PRO A 247 -12.65 -13.62 -4.12
CA PRO A 247 -13.15 -14.40 -5.24
C PRO A 247 -13.72 -13.51 -6.35
N ASP A 248 -13.75 -14.02 -7.58
CA ASP A 248 -14.28 -13.28 -8.71
C ASP A 248 -15.75 -12.86 -8.48
N GLY A 249 -16.06 -11.62 -8.82
CA GLY A 249 -17.39 -11.04 -8.59
C GLY A 249 -17.66 -10.60 -7.14
N ALA A 250 -16.65 -10.63 -6.26
CA ALA A 250 -16.79 -10.13 -4.91
C ALA A 250 -17.16 -8.63 -4.86
N GLU A 251 -17.95 -8.29 -3.84
CA GLU A 251 -18.32 -6.92 -3.53
C GLU A 251 -17.11 -6.08 -3.08
N GLY A 252 -17.20 -4.75 -3.23
CA GLY A 252 -16.13 -3.82 -2.91
C GLY A 252 -15.66 -3.89 -1.45
N ASN A 253 -16.57 -4.16 -0.51
CA ASN A 253 -16.24 -4.36 0.91
C ASN A 253 -15.25 -5.52 1.13
N LYS A 254 -15.36 -6.62 0.38
CA LYS A 254 -14.46 -7.79 0.48
C LYS A 254 -13.02 -7.46 0.12
N TYR A 255 -12.80 -6.51 -0.79
CA TYR A 255 -11.47 -6.00 -1.06
C TYR A 255 -10.87 -5.31 0.16
N SER A 256 -11.65 -4.51 0.89
CA SER A 256 -11.17 -3.85 2.11
C SER A 256 -10.96 -4.80 3.29
N GLU A 257 -11.70 -5.91 3.34
CA GLU A 257 -11.57 -6.96 4.36
C GLU A 257 -10.35 -7.88 4.13
N SER A 258 -9.83 -7.93 2.90
CA SER A 258 -8.63 -8.71 2.57
C SER A 258 -7.37 -8.22 3.30
N LEU A 259 -6.30 -9.02 3.32
CA LEU A 259 -5.05 -8.64 3.99
C LEU A 259 -4.44 -7.34 3.43
N LEU A 260 -4.29 -7.25 2.11
CA LEU A 260 -3.89 -6.02 1.42
C LEU A 260 -4.90 -4.90 1.64
N GLY A 261 -6.19 -5.22 1.68
CA GLY A 261 -7.27 -4.29 1.99
C GLY A 261 -7.16 -3.64 3.35
N GLN A 262 -6.86 -4.41 4.38
CA GLN A 262 -6.73 -3.92 5.74
C GLN A 262 -5.53 -2.99 5.90
N LEU A 263 -4.42 -3.26 5.19
CA LEU A 263 -3.28 -2.34 5.10
C LEU A 263 -3.69 -1.04 4.41
N LEU A 264 -4.42 -1.12 3.30
CA LEU A 264 -4.93 0.06 2.61
C LEU A 264 -5.99 0.81 3.44
N SER A 265 -6.61 0.18 4.43
CA SER A 265 -7.62 0.81 5.29
C SER A 265 -7.03 1.55 6.50
N LEU A 266 -5.70 1.52 6.72
CA LEU A 266 -5.03 2.29 7.78
C LEU A 266 -5.04 3.79 7.45
N SER A 267 -5.88 4.56 8.12
CA SER A 267 -6.11 5.97 7.78
C SER A 267 -6.55 6.80 8.98
N ILE A 268 -6.70 8.10 8.75
CA ILE A 268 -7.34 9.06 9.67
C ILE A 268 -8.86 8.80 9.76
N MET A 269 -9.45 8.22 8.71
CA MET A 269 -10.85 7.81 8.69
C MET A 269 -11.03 6.38 9.22
N PRO A 270 -12.23 6.02 9.73
CA PRO A 270 -12.53 4.67 10.19
C PRO A 270 -12.24 3.60 9.13
N ARG A 271 -11.73 2.45 9.59
CA ARG A 271 -11.36 1.30 8.72
C ARG A 271 -12.53 0.62 8.05
N ASN A 272 -13.72 0.73 8.61
CA ASN A 272 -14.96 0.20 8.07
C ASN A 272 -16.06 1.25 8.27
N HIS A 273 -17.18 1.11 7.56
CA HIS A 273 -18.22 2.13 7.53
C HIS A 273 -18.84 2.46 8.90
N ASN A 274 -18.81 1.50 9.83
CA ASN A 274 -19.40 1.63 11.17
C ASN A 274 -18.32 1.74 12.26
N GLY A 275 -17.07 1.99 11.87
CA GLY A 275 -15.94 2.05 12.78
C GLY A 275 -15.91 3.35 13.57
N PRO A 276 -15.24 3.37 14.74
CA PRO A 276 -15.11 4.59 15.52
C PRO A 276 -14.18 5.59 14.83
N TYR A 277 -14.44 6.88 15.04
CA TYR A 277 -13.50 7.95 14.71
C TYR A 277 -12.51 8.08 15.87
N GLU A 278 -11.27 7.68 15.65
CA GLU A 278 -10.22 7.60 16.68
C GLU A 278 -9.48 8.92 16.92
N PHE A 279 -9.68 9.92 16.06
CA PHE A 279 -8.94 11.18 16.07
C PHE A 279 -9.86 12.38 16.22
N PHE A 280 -9.28 13.54 16.60
CA PHE A 280 -9.99 14.81 16.78
C PHE A 280 -11.15 14.76 17.79
N GLU A 281 -10.98 13.99 18.87
CA GLU A 281 -11.94 13.94 19.97
C GLU A 281 -12.14 15.33 20.61
N ASN A 282 -13.35 15.58 21.13
CA ASN A 282 -13.73 16.85 21.75
C ASN A 282 -13.34 18.08 20.90
N PRO A 283 -13.76 18.12 19.61
CA PRO A 283 -13.27 19.13 18.67
C PRO A 283 -13.71 20.55 19.02
N LEU A 284 -14.78 20.69 19.82
CA LEU A 284 -15.34 22.00 20.22
C LEU A 284 -14.55 22.66 21.37
N THR A 285 -13.73 21.90 22.12
CA THR A 285 -12.92 22.41 23.24
C THR A 285 -11.42 22.39 22.94
N THR A 286 -11.00 21.62 21.94
CA THR A 286 -9.61 21.52 21.50
C THR A 286 -9.12 22.85 20.94
N ASN A 287 -7.98 23.33 21.44
CA ASN A 287 -7.39 24.57 20.95
C ASN A 287 -6.71 24.38 19.58
N ARG A 288 -6.47 25.50 18.88
CA ARG A 288 -5.93 25.50 17.52
C ARG A 288 -4.56 24.83 17.40
N SER A 289 -3.65 25.07 18.34
CA SER A 289 -2.28 24.54 18.28
C SER A 289 -2.24 23.03 18.47
N ALA A 290 -3.04 22.47 19.38
CA ALA A 290 -3.17 21.03 19.57
C ALA A 290 -3.73 20.35 18.31
N TYR A 291 -4.75 20.97 17.69
CA TYR A 291 -5.29 20.50 16.42
C TYR A 291 -4.24 20.49 15.30
N ASP A 292 -3.48 21.59 15.12
CA ASP A 292 -2.49 21.71 14.05
C ASP A 292 -1.32 20.71 14.26
N ASN A 293 -0.90 20.48 15.51
CA ASN A 293 0.13 19.49 15.85
C ASN A 293 -0.33 18.05 15.58
N LEU A 294 -1.57 17.71 15.95
CA LEU A 294 -2.15 16.40 15.67
C LEU A 294 -2.27 16.18 14.16
N SER A 295 -2.80 17.15 13.43
CA SER A 295 -2.93 17.11 11.97
C SER A 295 -1.59 16.86 11.29
N SER A 296 -0.55 17.61 11.68
CA SER A 296 0.81 17.46 11.14
C SER A 296 1.39 16.07 11.42
N SER A 297 1.14 15.52 12.61
CA SER A 297 1.61 14.18 12.98
C SER A 297 0.89 13.11 12.16
N LEU A 298 -0.43 13.19 12.02
CA LEU A 298 -1.23 12.25 11.24
C LEU A 298 -0.88 12.30 9.75
N TRP A 299 -0.59 13.48 9.20
CA TRP A 299 -0.10 13.62 7.84
C TRP A 299 1.26 12.93 7.65
N ASN A 300 2.19 13.08 8.59
CA ASN A 300 3.47 12.36 8.53
C ASN A 300 3.28 10.85 8.57
N TYR A 301 2.42 10.32 9.46
CA TYR A 301 2.12 8.89 9.50
C TYR A 301 1.46 8.40 8.21
N THR A 302 0.49 9.15 7.67
CA THR A 302 -0.19 8.83 6.41
C THR A 302 0.80 8.81 5.25
N LYS A 303 1.68 9.82 5.17
CA LYS A 303 2.73 9.89 4.15
C LYS A 303 3.64 8.66 4.19
N MET A 304 4.20 8.34 5.36
CA MET A 304 5.09 7.19 5.54
C MET A 304 4.40 5.87 5.20
N HIS A 305 3.14 5.71 5.63
CA HIS A 305 2.35 4.52 5.34
C HIS A 305 2.10 4.37 3.83
N LEU A 306 1.67 5.43 3.15
CA LEU A 306 1.43 5.39 1.71
C LEU A 306 2.72 5.19 0.90
N GLU A 307 3.86 5.69 1.37
CA GLU A 307 5.18 5.42 0.77
C GLU A 307 5.57 3.93 0.89
N ALA A 308 5.36 3.34 2.07
CA ALA A 308 5.59 1.91 2.29
C ALA A 308 4.65 1.05 1.43
N MET A 309 3.35 1.37 1.41
CA MET A 309 2.37 0.68 0.57
C MET A 309 2.65 0.82 -0.93
N HIS A 310 3.11 1.99 -1.37
CA HIS A 310 3.59 2.18 -2.73
C HIS A 310 4.80 1.29 -3.03
N GLY A 311 5.80 1.25 -2.15
CA GLY A 311 6.96 0.37 -2.30
C GLY A 311 6.56 -1.10 -2.41
N PHE A 312 5.60 -1.51 -1.57
CA PHE A 312 5.09 -2.87 -1.52
C PHE A 312 4.25 -3.27 -2.74
N VAL A 313 3.37 -2.41 -3.25
CA VAL A 313 2.65 -2.69 -4.50
C VAL A 313 3.61 -2.68 -5.70
N LYS A 314 4.57 -1.75 -5.70
CA LYS A 314 5.57 -1.62 -6.76
C LYS A 314 6.49 -2.83 -6.86
N SER A 315 6.86 -3.47 -5.75
CA SER A 315 7.72 -4.65 -5.78
C SER A 315 7.06 -5.83 -6.54
N PHE A 316 5.76 -6.07 -6.37
CA PHE A 316 5.01 -7.04 -7.20
C PHE A 316 5.04 -6.70 -8.69
N LEU A 317 4.82 -5.43 -9.04
CA LEU A 317 4.88 -4.96 -10.43
C LEU A 317 6.27 -5.16 -11.06
N LEU A 318 7.33 -5.07 -10.26
CA LEU A 318 8.73 -5.24 -10.70
C LEU A 318 9.16 -6.70 -10.84
N ILE A 319 8.41 -7.67 -10.32
CA ILE A 319 8.66 -9.10 -10.56
C ILE A 319 8.29 -9.46 -12.01
N GLY A 320 7.19 -8.90 -12.53
CA GLY A 320 6.73 -9.14 -13.90
C GLY A 320 5.91 -10.43 -14.06
N GLY A 321 5.70 -10.85 -15.32
CA GLY A 321 4.95 -12.07 -15.65
C GLY A 321 3.55 -12.13 -15.01
N ASP A 322 3.20 -13.32 -14.53
CA ASP A 322 1.90 -13.60 -13.91
C ASP A 322 1.68 -12.81 -12.62
N VAL A 323 2.73 -12.54 -11.84
CA VAL A 323 2.65 -11.73 -10.62
C VAL A 323 2.14 -10.33 -10.95
N ARG A 324 2.73 -9.70 -11.99
CA ARG A 324 2.29 -8.38 -12.44
C ARG A 324 0.85 -8.40 -12.96
N SER A 325 0.48 -9.41 -13.76
CA SER A 325 -0.91 -9.52 -14.26
C SER A 325 -1.91 -9.72 -13.11
N LYS A 326 -1.54 -10.49 -12.08
CA LYS A 326 -2.38 -10.77 -10.93
C LYS A 326 -2.63 -9.54 -10.05
N ILE A 327 -1.60 -8.76 -9.73
CA ILE A 327 -1.78 -7.52 -8.96
C ILE A 327 -2.58 -6.46 -9.76
N LEU A 328 -2.39 -6.38 -11.08
CA LEU A 328 -3.18 -5.48 -11.94
C LEU A 328 -4.64 -5.93 -12.03
N SER A 329 -4.89 -7.24 -12.10
CA SER A 329 -6.24 -7.82 -12.03
C SER A 329 -6.89 -7.54 -10.69
N TRP A 330 -6.14 -7.64 -9.58
CA TRP A 330 -6.65 -7.28 -8.26
C TRP A 330 -7.10 -5.82 -8.21
N ILE A 331 -6.27 -4.88 -8.71
CA ILE A 331 -6.62 -3.45 -8.78
C ILE A 331 -7.82 -3.21 -9.69
N GLY A 332 -7.82 -3.79 -10.90
CA GLY A 332 -8.89 -3.63 -11.88
C GLY A 332 -10.24 -4.15 -11.38
N ASN A 333 -10.27 -5.34 -10.80
CA ASN A 333 -11.48 -5.91 -10.21
C ASN A 333 -11.92 -5.13 -8.95
N CYS A 334 -10.99 -4.65 -8.13
CA CYS A 334 -11.28 -3.80 -6.97
C CYS A 334 -11.98 -2.49 -7.37
N LEU A 335 -11.47 -1.80 -8.38
CA LEU A 335 -12.06 -0.57 -8.90
C LEU A 335 -13.46 -0.84 -9.46
N HIS A 336 -13.64 -1.93 -10.20
CA HIS A 336 -14.93 -2.32 -10.75
C HIS A 336 -15.97 -2.62 -9.66
N ALA A 337 -15.60 -3.43 -8.66
CA ALA A 337 -16.47 -3.77 -7.53
C ALA A 337 -16.90 -2.54 -6.71
N ASN A 338 -16.16 -1.42 -6.82
CA ASN A 338 -16.42 -0.18 -6.13
C ASN A 338 -17.09 0.91 -6.98
N VAL A 339 -17.41 0.65 -8.25
CA VAL A 339 -18.19 1.59 -9.11
C VAL A 339 -19.45 2.12 -8.41
N PRO A 340 -20.23 1.31 -7.66
CA PRO A 340 -21.40 1.82 -6.94
C PRO A 340 -21.10 2.97 -5.97
N ARG A 341 -19.86 3.15 -5.48
CA ARG A 341 -19.48 4.28 -4.61
C ARG A 341 -19.71 5.64 -5.27
N GLY A 342 -19.51 5.71 -6.58
CA GLY A 342 -19.66 6.96 -7.34
C GLY A 342 -21.11 7.32 -7.66
N GLN A 343 -22.08 6.43 -7.40
CA GLN A 343 -23.49 6.65 -7.72
C GLN A 343 -24.17 7.49 -6.63
N ILE A 344 -25.00 8.45 -7.07
CA ILE A 344 -25.68 9.43 -6.21
C ILE A 344 -26.37 8.76 -5.01
N TRP A 345 -27.04 7.62 -5.19
CA TRP A 345 -27.72 6.94 -4.07
C TRP A 345 -26.76 6.50 -2.96
N ASN A 346 -25.55 6.05 -3.28
CA ASN A 346 -24.54 5.63 -2.30
C ASN A 346 -23.70 6.81 -1.78
N THR A 347 -23.44 7.83 -2.61
CA THR A 347 -22.80 9.06 -2.15
C THR A 347 -23.68 9.81 -1.15
N HIS A 348 -25.01 9.79 -1.35
CA HIS A 348 -26.00 10.50 -0.54
C HIS A 348 -26.68 9.65 0.54
N GLN A 349 -26.49 8.32 0.56
CA GLN A 349 -27.03 7.48 1.63
C GLN A 349 -26.44 7.91 2.98
N MET A 350 -27.33 8.21 3.92
CA MET A 350 -26.96 8.45 5.32
C MET A 350 -26.38 7.17 5.93
N GLN A 351 -25.42 7.35 6.84
CA GLN A 351 -24.88 6.32 7.74
C GLN A 351 -25.95 5.58 8.60
N ASN A 352 -27.24 5.87 8.42
CA ASN A 352 -28.35 5.44 9.27
C ASN A 352 -29.34 4.44 8.62
N VAL A 353 -29.04 3.90 7.43
CA VAL A 353 -29.89 2.84 6.84
C VAL A 353 -29.23 1.47 7.02
N PHE A 354 -29.96 0.54 7.63
CA PHE A 354 -29.64 -0.87 7.86
C PHE A 354 -29.54 -1.69 6.54
N GLY A 355 -28.73 -1.24 5.59
CA GLY A 355 -28.39 -1.99 4.38
C GLY A 355 -26.98 -2.57 4.49
N ASN A 356 -26.74 -3.74 3.88
CA ASN A 356 -25.38 -4.25 3.73
C ASN A 356 -24.59 -3.28 2.85
N LEU A 357 -23.56 -2.65 3.42
CA LEU A 357 -22.65 -1.78 2.69
C LEU A 357 -21.74 -2.66 1.83
N THR A 358 -22.03 -2.69 0.53
CA THR A 358 -21.34 -3.54 -0.47
C THR A 358 -20.08 -2.90 -1.03
N THR A 359 -19.77 -1.67 -0.64
CA THR A 359 -18.60 -0.93 -1.14
C THR A 359 -17.48 -0.89 -0.11
N ALA A 360 -16.25 -0.58 -0.53
CA ALA A 360 -15.11 -0.34 0.35
C ALA A 360 -15.27 1.02 1.07
N PRO A 361 -14.66 1.25 2.25
CA PRO A 361 -14.78 2.50 3.00
C PRO A 361 -13.93 3.64 2.42
N ASP A 362 -14.15 4.85 2.93
CA ASP A 362 -13.43 6.08 2.51
C ASP A 362 -11.92 5.99 2.79
N SER A 363 -11.54 5.43 3.95
CA SER A 363 -10.15 5.17 4.35
C SER A 363 -9.39 4.35 3.30
N PHE A 364 -9.95 3.20 2.91
CA PHE A 364 -9.41 2.33 1.88
C PHE A 364 -9.31 3.04 0.52
N SER A 365 -10.40 3.68 0.08
CA SER A 365 -10.51 4.20 -1.29
C SER A 365 -9.56 5.36 -1.55
N VAL A 366 -9.41 6.28 -0.58
CA VAL A 366 -8.47 7.40 -0.68
C VAL A 366 -7.02 6.90 -0.62
N ASN A 367 -6.72 5.93 0.23
CA ASN A 367 -5.37 5.36 0.30
C ASN A 367 -4.99 4.59 -0.96
N LEU A 368 -5.92 3.81 -1.56
CA LEU A 368 -5.69 3.15 -2.85
C LEU A 368 -5.37 4.18 -3.94
N ALA A 369 -6.14 5.27 -4.02
CA ALA A 369 -5.85 6.37 -4.93
C ALA A 369 -4.47 6.99 -4.64
N GLY A 370 -4.11 7.20 -3.36
CA GLY A 370 -2.81 7.72 -2.94
C GLY A 370 -1.62 6.83 -3.30
N VAL A 371 -1.79 5.50 -3.30
CA VAL A 371 -0.77 4.53 -3.73
C VAL A 371 -0.62 4.55 -5.26
N LEU A 372 -1.71 4.51 -6.01
CA LEU A 372 -1.69 4.56 -7.47
C LEU A 372 -1.13 5.89 -7.99
N LEU A 373 -1.44 6.99 -7.30
CA LEU A 373 -0.89 8.31 -7.59
C LEU A 373 0.65 8.35 -7.45
N ARG A 374 1.20 7.66 -6.45
CA ARG A 374 2.65 7.51 -6.28
C ARG A 374 3.27 6.66 -7.39
N LEU A 375 2.58 5.62 -7.88
CA LEU A 375 3.01 4.88 -9.08
C LEU A 375 3.02 5.77 -10.34
N CYS A 376 2.16 6.78 -10.40
CA CYS A 376 2.08 7.74 -11.50
C CYS A 376 3.15 8.85 -11.47
N GLN A 377 4.06 8.91 -10.50
CA GLN A 377 5.13 9.92 -10.47
C GLN A 377 5.94 10.03 -11.78
N PRO A 378 6.26 8.94 -12.52
CA PRO A 378 6.94 9.06 -13.82
C PRO A 378 6.13 9.79 -14.90
N LEU A 379 4.81 9.95 -14.75
CA LEU A 379 3.95 10.66 -15.70
C LEU A 379 4.04 12.18 -15.50
N LEU A 380 4.51 12.61 -14.33
CA LEU A 380 4.61 14.00 -13.92
C LEU A 380 5.90 14.64 -14.47
N LYS A 381 6.04 15.96 -14.31
CA LYS A 381 7.30 16.66 -14.59
C LYS A 381 8.44 16.16 -13.67
N PRO A 382 9.69 16.12 -14.16
CA PRO A 382 10.14 16.54 -15.49
C PRO A 382 10.02 15.45 -16.57
N HIS A 383 9.63 14.22 -16.22
CA HIS A 383 9.64 13.08 -17.16
C HIS A 383 8.51 13.13 -18.19
N LEU A 384 7.33 13.64 -17.80
CA LEU A 384 6.15 13.78 -18.64
C LEU A 384 5.77 12.50 -19.42
N LYS A 385 5.92 11.32 -18.82
CA LYS A 385 5.45 10.06 -19.45
C LYS A 385 3.92 10.02 -19.63
N VAL A 386 3.18 11.01 -19.14
CA VAL A 386 1.77 11.19 -19.51
C VAL A 386 1.59 11.29 -21.04
N LEU A 387 2.61 11.76 -21.78
CA LEU A 387 2.54 11.89 -23.25
C LEU A 387 2.56 10.56 -23.99
N ILE A 388 2.93 9.45 -23.34
CA ILE A 388 2.87 8.10 -23.89
C ILE A 388 1.63 7.31 -23.42
N VAL A 389 0.69 8.00 -22.75
CA VAL A 389 -0.62 7.45 -22.38
C VAL A 389 -1.50 7.43 -23.62
N ASP A 390 -1.95 6.24 -24.00
CA ASP A 390 -2.84 6.06 -25.14
C ASP A 390 -4.30 6.39 -24.76
N PRO A 391 -4.96 7.34 -25.44
CA PRO A 391 -6.34 7.75 -25.14
C PRO A 391 -7.39 6.68 -25.45
N THR A 392 -7.04 5.64 -26.20
CA THR A 392 -7.99 4.62 -26.67
C THR A 392 -8.19 3.45 -25.71
N TYR A 393 -7.51 3.46 -24.56
CA TYR A 393 -7.59 2.40 -23.54
C TYR A 393 -9.02 2.03 -23.14
N CYS A 394 -9.87 3.02 -22.87
CA CYS A 394 -11.26 2.79 -22.47
C CYS A 394 -12.17 2.37 -23.63
N ALA A 395 -11.69 2.29 -24.87
CA ALA A 395 -12.48 1.79 -26.01
C ALA A 395 -12.49 0.26 -26.11
N VAL A 396 -11.55 -0.41 -25.43
CA VAL A 396 -11.36 -1.86 -25.54
C VAL A 396 -12.54 -2.61 -24.94
N ARG A 397 -13.13 -3.53 -25.71
CA ARG A 397 -14.25 -4.38 -25.29
C ARG A 397 -13.76 -5.59 -24.50
N GLU A 398 -14.56 -6.09 -23.56
CA GLU A 398 -14.21 -7.25 -22.71
C GLU A 398 -13.51 -8.43 -23.43
N PRO A 399 -13.94 -8.91 -24.63
CA PRO A 399 -13.28 -10.05 -25.28
C PRO A 399 -11.81 -9.81 -25.67
N ASP A 400 -11.43 -8.56 -25.91
CA ASP A 400 -10.10 -8.19 -26.39
C ASP A 400 -9.16 -7.77 -25.26
N LYS A 401 -9.68 -7.52 -24.05
CA LYS A 401 -8.92 -6.92 -22.92
C LYS A 401 -7.68 -7.73 -22.55
N ALA A 402 -7.82 -9.04 -22.41
CA ALA A 402 -6.72 -9.92 -22.05
C ALA A 402 -5.58 -9.88 -23.11
N ALA A 403 -5.93 -9.95 -24.40
CA ALA A 403 -4.96 -9.92 -25.50
C ALA A 403 -4.23 -8.57 -25.61
N LYS A 404 -4.90 -7.48 -25.23
CA LYS A 404 -4.37 -6.10 -25.29
C LYS A 404 -3.68 -5.64 -24.00
N GLY A 405 -3.68 -6.46 -22.94
CA GLY A 405 -3.08 -6.14 -21.65
C GLY A 405 -3.88 -5.12 -20.84
N VAL A 406 -5.21 -5.18 -20.89
CA VAL A 406 -6.14 -4.32 -20.15
C VAL A 406 -6.75 -5.13 -19.00
N HIS A 407 -6.53 -4.71 -17.76
CA HIS A 407 -7.09 -5.40 -16.58
C HIS A 407 -8.30 -4.67 -15.97
N MET A 408 -8.57 -3.42 -16.36
CA MET A 408 -9.76 -2.70 -15.92
C MET A 408 -11.04 -3.24 -16.60
N ARG A 409 -12.06 -3.55 -15.79
CA ARG A 409 -13.36 -4.05 -16.27
C ARG A 409 -14.29 -2.91 -16.68
N ASP A 410 -15.18 -3.18 -17.61
CA ASP A 410 -16.29 -2.30 -18.02
C ASP A 410 -15.90 -0.86 -18.46
N THR A 411 -14.63 -0.62 -18.79
CA THR A 411 -14.13 0.69 -19.23
C THR A 411 -14.81 1.23 -20.48
N GLU A 412 -15.31 0.35 -21.36
CA GLU A 412 -16.04 0.71 -22.57
C GLU A 412 -17.42 1.31 -22.30
N LYS A 413 -17.99 1.04 -21.11
CA LYS A 413 -19.29 1.55 -20.67
C LYS A 413 -19.21 2.97 -20.11
N GLU A 414 -18.00 3.48 -19.88
CA GLU A 414 -17.79 4.83 -19.36
C GLU A 414 -18.28 5.89 -20.37
N THR A 415 -18.96 6.92 -19.85
CA THR A 415 -19.38 8.08 -20.65
C THR A 415 -18.14 8.87 -21.05
N CYS A 416 -17.96 9.08 -22.35
CA CYS A 416 -16.79 9.77 -22.92
C CYS A 416 -17.14 11.18 -23.40
N LEU A 417 -16.12 12.04 -23.59
CA LEU A 417 -16.29 13.47 -23.96
C LEU A 417 -17.18 13.68 -25.20
N LEU A 418 -17.08 12.76 -26.16
CA LEU A 418 -17.90 12.73 -27.36
C LEU A 418 -18.72 11.43 -27.42
N PRO A 419 -19.99 11.50 -27.86
CA PRO A 419 -20.79 10.30 -28.06
C PRO A 419 -20.26 9.49 -29.26
N VAL A 420 -20.66 8.23 -29.28
CA VAL A 420 -20.40 7.30 -30.39
C VAL A 420 -21.73 6.92 -31.00
N ASP A 421 -21.86 7.07 -32.31
CA ASP A 421 -23.04 6.62 -33.05
C ASP A 421 -23.07 5.09 -33.07
N GLU A 422 -24.25 4.47 -33.04
CA GLU A 422 -24.41 2.99 -32.90
C GLU A 422 -23.65 2.17 -33.97
N ALA A 423 -23.40 2.76 -35.14
CA ALA A 423 -22.70 2.12 -36.25
C ALA A 423 -21.17 2.35 -36.25
N GLU A 424 -20.64 3.22 -35.38
CA GLU A 424 -19.23 3.62 -35.38
C GLU A 424 -18.44 2.86 -34.30
N ALA A 425 -17.32 2.25 -34.69
CA ALA A 425 -16.38 1.68 -33.73
C ALA A 425 -15.43 2.77 -33.21
N ARG A 426 -15.23 2.81 -31.88
CA ARG A 426 -14.16 3.62 -31.26
C ARG A 426 -12.80 3.12 -31.74
N LEU A 427 -11.84 4.04 -31.84
CA LEU A 427 -10.44 3.69 -32.11
C LEU A 427 -9.89 2.89 -30.93
N ASP A 428 -8.99 1.95 -31.22
CA ASP A 428 -8.27 1.17 -30.22
C ASP A 428 -6.89 0.74 -30.73
N ALA A 429 -5.88 0.78 -29.85
CA ALA A 429 -4.54 0.31 -30.15
C ALA A 429 -4.44 -1.23 -30.06
N ASP A 430 -3.35 -1.79 -30.59
CA ASP A 430 -3.11 -3.25 -30.54
C ASP A 430 -2.72 -3.74 -29.14
N LYS A 431 -1.97 -2.93 -28.38
CA LYS A 431 -1.53 -3.22 -27.01
C LYS A 431 -1.35 -1.94 -26.21
N TYR A 432 -1.53 -2.03 -24.90
CA TYR A 432 -1.33 -0.92 -23.98
C TYR A 432 -0.14 -1.15 -23.06
N ASN A 433 0.59 -0.07 -22.78
CA ASN A 433 1.71 -0.11 -21.85
C ASN A 433 1.22 0.08 -20.40
N PHE A 434 2.09 -0.27 -19.43
CA PHE A 434 1.79 -0.06 -18.00
C PHE A 434 1.41 1.38 -17.66
N VAL A 435 2.08 2.35 -18.31
CA VAL A 435 1.89 3.78 -18.01
C VAL A 435 0.47 4.21 -18.34
N THR A 436 -0.08 3.72 -19.46
CA THR A 436 -1.46 3.96 -19.88
C THR A 436 -2.43 3.36 -18.88
N GLU A 437 -2.29 2.07 -18.59
CA GLU A 437 -3.16 1.39 -17.63
C GLU A 437 -3.12 2.02 -16.24
N CYS A 438 -1.92 2.35 -15.74
CA CYS A 438 -1.74 3.02 -14.45
C CYS A 438 -2.41 4.40 -14.44
N PHE A 439 -2.34 5.17 -15.53
CA PHE A 439 -3.02 6.47 -15.64
C PHE A 439 -4.54 6.34 -15.47
N PHE A 440 -5.17 5.42 -16.21
CA PHE A 440 -6.63 5.23 -16.15
C PHE A 440 -7.07 4.60 -14.82
N MET A 441 -6.31 3.66 -14.26
CA MET A 441 -6.55 3.10 -12.93
C MET A 441 -6.47 4.19 -11.85
N THR A 442 -5.48 5.09 -11.91
CA THR A 442 -5.33 6.19 -10.95
C THR A 442 -6.49 7.17 -11.04
N HIS A 443 -6.90 7.61 -12.24
CA HIS A 443 -8.07 8.48 -12.38
C HIS A 443 -9.36 7.82 -11.89
N LYS A 444 -9.54 6.51 -12.14
CA LYS A 444 -10.71 5.79 -11.62
C LYS A 444 -10.68 5.65 -10.10
N ALA A 445 -9.50 5.44 -9.51
CA ALA A 445 -9.36 5.42 -8.05
C ALA A 445 -9.64 6.79 -7.43
N ILE A 446 -9.20 7.87 -8.07
CA ILE A 446 -9.51 9.25 -7.67
C ILE A 446 -11.03 9.52 -7.73
N ASP A 447 -11.68 9.09 -8.81
CA ASP A 447 -13.13 9.18 -9.00
C ASP A 447 -13.92 8.47 -7.88
N LEU A 448 -13.49 7.26 -7.49
CA LEU A 448 -14.16 6.46 -6.45
C LEU A 448 -13.73 6.81 -5.00
N GLY A 449 -12.60 7.50 -4.84
CA GLY A 449 -12.03 7.91 -3.57
C GLY A 449 -12.19 9.40 -3.31
N PHE A 450 -11.32 10.21 -3.91
CA PHE A 450 -11.24 11.66 -3.68
C PHE A 450 -12.51 12.40 -4.08
N ARG A 451 -13.09 12.17 -5.27
CA ARG A 451 -14.30 12.88 -5.70
C ARG A 451 -15.46 12.62 -4.72
N VAL A 452 -15.71 11.35 -4.39
CA VAL A 452 -16.75 10.96 -3.41
C VAL A 452 -16.51 11.63 -2.06
N CYS A 453 -15.28 11.63 -1.56
CA CYS A 453 -14.92 12.28 -0.29
C CYS A 453 -15.05 13.81 -0.33
N ILE A 454 -14.74 14.45 -1.46
CA ILE A 454 -14.93 15.91 -1.66
C ILE A 454 -16.43 16.26 -1.65
N GLU A 455 -17.27 15.47 -2.32
CA GLU A 455 -18.74 15.65 -2.28
C GLU A 455 -19.28 15.50 -0.85
N LYS A 456 -18.80 14.49 -0.11
CA LYS A 456 -19.11 14.31 1.32
C LYS A 456 -18.66 15.51 2.14
N PHE A 457 -17.46 16.03 1.91
CA PHE A 457 -16.93 17.21 2.61
C PHE A 457 -17.85 18.42 2.45
N PHE A 458 -18.28 18.73 1.22
CA PHE A 458 -19.19 19.84 0.97
C PHE A 458 -20.56 19.67 1.62
N ARG A 459 -21.10 18.46 1.60
CA ARG A 459 -22.37 18.14 2.26
C ARG A 459 -22.26 18.31 3.78
N MET A 460 -21.26 17.68 4.39
CA MET A 460 -21.03 17.74 5.84
C MET A 460 -20.82 19.18 6.31
N ASN A 461 -20.13 20.02 5.51
CA ASN A 461 -19.99 21.43 5.86
C ASN A 461 -21.33 22.17 5.92
N ARG A 462 -22.22 21.95 4.92
CA ARG A 462 -23.56 22.56 4.91
C ARG A 462 -24.40 22.07 6.09
N GLU A 463 -24.31 20.79 6.42
CA GLU A 463 -25.00 20.19 7.57
C GLU A 463 -24.49 20.77 8.89
N LEU A 464 -23.17 20.93 9.05
CA LEU A 464 -22.57 21.56 10.23
C LEU A 464 -23.05 22.99 10.43
N HIS A 465 -23.10 23.82 9.36
CA HIS A 465 -23.64 25.16 9.46
C HIS A 465 -25.12 25.17 9.89
N ARG A 466 -25.93 24.25 9.35
CA ARG A 466 -27.34 24.10 9.77
C ARG A 466 -27.46 23.72 11.25
N LEU A 467 -26.63 22.80 11.73
CA LEU A 467 -26.60 22.40 13.15
C LEU A 467 -26.15 23.54 14.06
N GLN A 468 -25.15 24.32 13.65
CA GLN A 468 -24.71 25.50 14.39
C GLN A 468 -25.81 26.56 14.50
N SER A 469 -26.53 26.85 13.40
CA SER A 469 -27.67 27.77 13.43
C SER A 469 -28.79 27.25 14.33
N ALA A 470 -29.16 25.96 14.22
CA ALA A 470 -30.19 25.36 15.07
C ALA A 470 -29.83 25.41 16.56
N TYR A 471 -28.55 25.23 16.91
CA TYR A 471 -28.07 25.36 18.28
C TYR A 471 -28.22 26.80 18.80
N GLN A 472 -27.84 27.80 18.00
CA GLN A 472 -27.98 29.22 18.36
C GLN A 472 -29.45 29.63 18.53
N ASP A 473 -30.35 29.17 17.66
CA ASP A 473 -31.78 29.44 17.76
C ASP A 473 -32.37 28.83 19.04
N THR A 474 -31.91 27.64 19.42
CA THR A 474 -32.34 26.97 20.67
C THR A 474 -31.87 27.72 21.92
N LEU A 475 -30.69 28.35 21.88
CA LEU A 475 -30.20 29.21 22.97
C LEU A 475 -30.97 30.54 23.07
N GLY A 476 -31.46 31.05 21.94
CA GLY A 476 -32.27 32.28 21.88
C GLY A 476 -33.74 32.09 22.30
N GLY A 477 -34.28 30.88 22.17
CA GLY A 477 -35.63 30.51 22.60
C GLY A 477 -35.67 30.17 24.09
N GLY A 478 -36.13 31.11 24.92
CA GLY A 478 -36.05 31.04 26.39
C GLY A 478 -36.34 29.67 27.05
N GLY A 479 -35.31 29.11 27.67
CA GLY A 479 -35.34 28.33 28.93
C GLY A 479 -35.91 26.91 28.94
N SER A 480 -36.80 26.51 28.02
CA SER A 480 -37.48 25.20 28.08
C SER A 480 -36.83 24.08 27.23
N GLY A 481 -35.66 24.33 26.64
CA GLY A 481 -35.02 23.43 25.66
C GLY A 481 -33.63 22.88 26.02
N ALA A 482 -33.22 22.85 27.30
CA ALA A 482 -31.87 22.45 27.69
C ALA A 482 -31.46 21.05 27.18
N ASP A 483 -32.35 20.06 27.26
CA ASP A 483 -32.10 18.71 26.75
C ASP A 483 -31.96 18.68 25.22
N VAL A 484 -32.76 19.50 24.51
CA VAL A 484 -32.68 19.66 23.06
C VAL A 484 -31.36 20.32 22.66
N ALA A 485 -30.94 21.37 23.38
CA ALA A 485 -29.65 22.01 23.17
C ALA A 485 -28.48 21.04 23.41
N ASN A 486 -28.54 20.23 24.46
CA ASN A 486 -27.54 19.20 24.75
C ASN A 486 -27.47 18.13 23.65
N ASN A 487 -28.61 17.67 23.14
CA ASN A 487 -28.66 16.71 22.03
C ASN A 487 -28.07 17.29 20.74
N ILE A 488 -28.41 18.56 20.40
CA ILE A 488 -27.84 19.26 19.25
C ILE A 488 -26.33 19.42 19.43
N MET A 489 -25.86 19.75 20.65
CA MET A 489 -24.43 19.90 20.96
C MET A 489 -23.66 18.59 20.82
N GLN A 490 -24.22 17.46 21.27
CA GLN A 490 -23.62 16.13 21.08
C GLN A 490 -23.53 15.78 19.59
N MET A 491 -24.60 16.01 18.82
CA MET A 491 -24.60 15.78 17.38
C MET A 491 -23.60 16.69 16.66
N LEU A 492 -23.51 17.97 17.06
CA LEU A 492 -22.54 18.92 16.52
C LEU A 492 -21.10 18.47 16.81
N SER A 493 -20.81 18.02 18.04
CA SER A 493 -19.49 17.51 18.42
C SER A 493 -19.11 16.29 17.57
N SER A 494 -20.02 15.31 17.45
CA SER A 494 -19.80 14.11 16.64
C SER A 494 -19.57 14.46 15.16
N GLN A 495 -20.46 15.25 14.54
CA GLN A 495 -20.33 15.64 13.13
C GLN A 495 -19.07 16.48 12.87
N THR A 496 -18.65 17.31 13.83
CA THR A 496 -17.40 18.07 13.74
C THR A 496 -16.20 17.13 13.73
N GLN A 497 -16.17 16.12 14.60
CA GLN A 497 -15.09 15.14 14.63
C GLN A 497 -14.97 14.42 13.27
N GLN A 498 -16.10 13.95 12.73
CA GLN A 498 -16.13 13.28 11.42
C GLN A 498 -15.62 14.20 10.30
N PHE A 499 -16.06 15.46 10.32
CA PHE A 499 -15.64 16.47 9.34
C PHE A 499 -14.14 16.76 9.42
N LEU A 500 -13.57 16.88 10.62
CA LEU A 500 -12.14 17.10 10.81
C LEU A 500 -11.31 15.90 10.35
N CYS A 501 -11.75 14.66 10.61
CA CYS A 501 -11.10 13.47 10.05
C CYS A 501 -11.09 13.48 8.52
N LEU A 502 -12.25 13.73 7.90
CA LEU A 502 -12.39 13.78 6.44
C LEU A 502 -11.55 14.93 5.83
N GLN A 503 -11.59 16.10 6.45
CA GLN A 503 -10.81 17.26 6.04
C GLN A 503 -9.31 16.95 6.09
N ASN A 504 -8.81 16.34 7.17
CA ASN A 504 -7.39 16.02 7.29
C ASN A 504 -6.95 14.89 6.37
N LEU A 505 -7.82 13.92 6.09
CA LEU A 505 -7.57 12.90 5.08
C LEU A 505 -7.35 13.51 3.69
N LEU A 506 -8.24 14.41 3.26
CA LEU A 506 -8.17 15.06 1.95
C LEU A 506 -7.01 16.08 1.83
N ARG A 507 -6.49 16.58 2.95
CA ARG A 507 -5.47 17.64 3.00
C ARG A 507 -4.07 17.13 3.37
N GLU A 508 -3.81 15.83 3.27
CA GLU A 508 -2.46 15.31 3.46
C GLU A 508 -1.52 15.95 2.41
N PRO A 509 -0.51 16.75 2.82
CA PRO A 509 0.20 17.63 1.90
C PRO A 509 0.93 16.92 0.75
N ALA A 510 1.52 15.75 0.99
CA ALA A 510 2.27 15.04 -0.05
C ALA A 510 1.34 14.49 -1.13
N THR A 511 0.19 13.95 -0.74
CA THR A 511 -0.82 13.44 -1.68
C THR A 511 -1.53 14.58 -2.40
N ASP A 512 -1.84 15.70 -1.72
CA ASP A 512 -2.43 16.88 -2.36
C ASP A 512 -1.50 17.48 -3.43
N GLN A 513 -0.21 17.58 -3.14
CA GLN A 513 0.79 18.02 -4.12
C GLN A 513 0.86 17.07 -5.33
N LEU A 514 0.85 15.76 -5.10
CA LEU A 514 0.85 14.78 -6.19
C LEU A 514 -0.45 14.84 -7.02
N LEU A 515 -1.60 15.13 -6.40
CA LEU A 515 -2.87 15.30 -7.10
C LEU A 515 -2.80 16.48 -8.06
N LEU A 516 -2.32 17.63 -7.58
CA LEU A 516 -2.12 18.80 -8.44
C LEU A 516 -1.23 18.49 -9.64
N GLN A 517 -0.07 17.87 -9.41
CA GLN A 517 0.87 17.52 -10.47
C GLN A 517 0.26 16.51 -11.46
N PHE A 518 -0.53 15.56 -10.97
CA PHE A 518 -1.20 14.58 -11.81
C PHE A 518 -2.33 15.21 -12.65
N TYR A 519 -3.09 16.15 -12.08
CA TYR A 519 -4.09 16.93 -12.80
C TYR A 519 -3.46 17.88 -13.82
N GLU A 520 -2.31 18.49 -13.50
CA GLU A 520 -1.51 19.24 -14.46
C GLU A 520 -1.09 18.36 -15.64
N ALA A 521 -0.49 17.20 -15.36
CA ALA A 521 -0.07 16.25 -16.40
C ALA A 521 -1.26 15.80 -17.26
N SER A 522 -2.42 15.55 -16.64
CA SER A 522 -3.66 15.20 -17.32
C SER A 522 -4.18 16.35 -18.19
N ALA A 523 -4.09 17.58 -17.71
CA ALA A 523 -4.48 18.78 -18.47
C ALA A 523 -3.58 19.00 -19.69
N ILE A 524 -2.26 18.81 -19.54
CA ILE A 524 -1.30 18.83 -20.66
C ILE A 524 -1.69 17.76 -21.69
N TRP A 525 -1.89 16.52 -21.24
CA TRP A 525 -2.27 15.41 -22.11
C TRP A 525 -3.56 15.65 -22.88
N LEU A 526 -4.62 16.11 -22.20
CA LEU A 526 -5.91 16.49 -22.81
C LEU A 526 -5.74 17.63 -23.82
N ALA A 527 -4.96 18.66 -23.48
CA ALA A 527 -4.72 19.79 -24.37
C ALA A 527 -3.98 19.36 -25.65
N GLN A 528 -2.94 18.52 -25.53
CA GLN A 528 -2.19 17.98 -26.67
C GLN A 528 -3.08 17.14 -27.60
N LEU A 529 -3.96 16.30 -27.04
CA LEU A 529 -4.91 15.50 -27.84
C LEU A 529 -5.92 16.37 -28.60
N ALA A 530 -6.33 17.49 -28.01
CA ALA A 530 -7.32 18.39 -28.60
C ALA A 530 -6.72 19.46 -29.51
N SER A 531 -5.43 19.80 -29.41
CA SER A 531 -4.79 20.87 -30.18
C SER A 531 -4.12 20.41 -31.48
N ARG A 532 -3.84 19.11 -31.63
CA ARG A 532 -3.14 18.54 -32.78
C ARG A 532 -4.07 18.20 -33.95
N GLU A 533 -3.53 18.13 -35.15
CA GLU A 533 -4.31 17.77 -36.34
C GLU A 533 -4.97 16.39 -36.18
N ALA A 534 -6.30 16.32 -36.37
CA ALA A 534 -7.07 15.09 -36.21
C ALA A 534 -6.56 13.92 -37.07
N THR A 535 -6.04 14.23 -38.26
CA THR A 535 -5.48 13.24 -39.20
C THR A 535 -4.31 12.45 -38.63
N LEU A 536 -3.55 13.04 -37.70
CA LEU A 536 -2.43 12.37 -37.02
C LEU A 536 -2.89 11.18 -36.17
N PHE A 537 -4.09 11.27 -35.61
CA PHE A 537 -4.66 10.22 -34.78
C PHE A 537 -5.62 9.34 -35.58
N ASP A 538 -6.55 9.93 -36.32
CA ASP A 538 -7.64 9.21 -36.99
C ASP A 538 -7.14 8.26 -38.10
N GLY A 539 -6.01 8.59 -38.73
CA GLY A 539 -5.31 7.74 -39.70
C GLY A 539 -4.12 6.98 -39.10
N GLY A 540 -3.96 6.99 -37.78
CA GLY A 540 -2.82 6.44 -37.07
C GLY A 540 -2.72 4.91 -37.15
N ASP A 541 -1.49 4.42 -37.08
CA ASP A 541 -1.18 2.98 -37.02
C ASP A 541 -1.48 2.42 -35.63
N LYS A 542 -2.40 1.45 -35.53
CA LYS A 542 -2.78 0.79 -34.25
C LYS A 542 -1.60 0.19 -33.50
N ALA A 543 -0.56 -0.22 -34.22
CA ALA A 543 0.66 -0.78 -33.61
C ALA A 543 1.51 0.29 -32.90
N LYS A 544 1.42 1.55 -33.34
CA LYS A 544 2.12 2.70 -32.73
C LYS A 544 1.30 3.35 -31.61
N GLY A 545 0.00 3.08 -31.58
CA GLY A 545 -0.95 3.70 -30.67
C GLY A 545 -1.26 5.15 -31.04
N PHE A 546 -2.08 5.79 -30.21
CA PHE A 546 -2.69 7.10 -30.45
C PHE A 546 -2.25 8.16 -29.43
N ALA A 547 -1.17 7.90 -28.68
CA ALA A 547 -0.65 8.84 -27.69
C ALA A 547 0.04 10.06 -28.36
N PRO A 548 0.06 11.25 -27.72
CA PRO A 548 0.70 12.44 -28.28
C PRO A 548 2.23 12.34 -28.50
N GLN A 549 2.96 11.54 -27.71
CA GLN A 549 4.44 11.36 -27.76
C GLN A 549 5.30 12.58 -27.42
N SER A 550 4.84 13.81 -27.64
CA SER A 550 5.63 15.04 -27.43
C SER A 550 4.78 16.19 -26.89
N VAL A 551 5.42 17.28 -26.46
CA VAL A 551 4.74 18.54 -26.14
C VAL A 551 4.89 19.48 -27.32
N GLU A 552 3.77 20.00 -27.83
CA GLU A 552 3.72 21.05 -28.83
C GLU A 552 3.08 22.32 -28.27
N GLU A 553 3.39 23.47 -28.86
CA GLU A 553 2.83 24.75 -28.44
C GLU A 553 1.32 24.81 -28.76
N VAL A 554 0.49 25.06 -27.76
CA VAL A 554 -0.97 25.19 -27.93
C VAL A 554 -1.32 26.64 -28.25
N ARG A 555 -1.72 26.92 -29.49
CA ARG A 555 -2.15 28.25 -29.95
C ARG A 555 -3.66 28.33 -30.10
N LEU A 556 -4.30 29.21 -29.33
CA LEU A 556 -5.74 29.46 -29.38
C LEU A 556 -6.05 30.68 -30.29
N PRO A 557 -7.18 30.70 -31.03
CA PRO A 557 -8.18 29.65 -31.16
C PRO A 557 -7.66 28.49 -32.03
N LEU A 558 -8.15 27.29 -31.73
CA LEU A 558 -7.73 26.07 -32.41
C LEU A 558 -8.50 25.89 -33.73
N GLY A 559 -7.79 25.80 -34.86
CA GLY A 559 -8.35 25.58 -36.20
C GLY A 559 -8.22 24.15 -36.73
N ASN A 560 -7.74 23.21 -35.90
CA ASN A 560 -7.61 21.80 -36.23
C ASN A 560 -8.99 21.10 -36.23
N GLY A 561 -9.14 20.05 -37.05
CA GLY A 561 -10.29 19.17 -36.99
C GLY A 561 -10.42 18.46 -35.63
N ILE A 562 -11.60 17.92 -35.33
CA ILE A 562 -11.86 17.20 -34.08
C ILE A 562 -11.41 15.75 -34.23
N SER A 563 -10.47 15.31 -33.39
CA SER A 563 -9.97 13.94 -33.38
C SER A 563 -11.00 12.95 -32.81
N LYS A 564 -11.13 11.78 -33.41
CA LYS A 564 -12.01 10.71 -32.93
C LYS A 564 -11.54 10.09 -31.61
N VAL A 565 -10.28 10.29 -31.21
CA VAL A 565 -9.77 9.78 -29.92
C VAL A 565 -10.54 10.37 -28.73
N LEU A 566 -11.13 11.57 -28.87
CA LEU A 566 -11.97 12.19 -27.83
C LEU A 566 -13.22 11.36 -27.50
N LYS A 567 -13.67 10.48 -28.41
CA LYS A 567 -14.75 9.50 -28.17
C LYS A 567 -14.35 8.37 -27.22
N CYS A 568 -13.07 8.26 -26.87
CA CYS A 568 -12.51 7.20 -26.03
C CYS A 568 -12.12 7.70 -24.63
N ILE A 569 -12.17 9.02 -24.39
CA ILE A 569 -11.72 9.63 -23.14
C ILE A 569 -12.92 9.79 -22.20
N PRO A 570 -12.93 9.14 -21.02
CA PRO A 570 -14.01 9.29 -20.05
C PRO A 570 -14.16 10.70 -19.51
N GLU A 571 -15.40 11.13 -19.29
CA GLU A 571 -15.75 12.45 -18.74
C GLU A 571 -15.20 12.66 -17.32
N TYR A 572 -15.16 11.60 -16.51
CA TYR A 572 -14.74 11.67 -15.11
C TYR A 572 -13.29 12.19 -14.92
N ILE A 573 -12.44 12.08 -15.95
CA ILE A 573 -11.08 12.65 -15.92
C ILE A 573 -11.14 14.17 -15.75
N MET A 574 -12.03 14.84 -16.49
CA MET A 574 -12.22 16.28 -16.37
C MET A 574 -12.99 16.64 -15.10
N GLU A 575 -13.97 15.83 -14.70
CA GLU A 575 -14.71 16.04 -13.45
C GLU A 575 -13.81 15.96 -12.22
N ASN A 576 -12.84 15.05 -12.19
CA ASN A 576 -11.84 14.94 -11.13
C ASN A 576 -11.03 16.25 -10.99
N ILE A 577 -10.58 16.81 -12.11
CA ILE A 577 -9.82 18.08 -12.13
C ILE A 577 -10.70 19.21 -11.60
N VAL A 578 -11.91 19.37 -12.14
CA VAL A 578 -12.85 20.42 -11.70
C VAL A 578 -13.21 20.29 -10.23
N GLY A 579 -13.51 19.07 -9.75
CA GLY A 579 -13.83 18.80 -8.35
C GLY A 579 -12.68 19.18 -7.42
N TYR A 580 -11.43 18.91 -7.82
CA TYR A 580 -10.25 19.37 -7.09
C TYR A 580 -10.10 20.89 -7.08
N LEU A 581 -10.33 21.58 -8.20
CA LEU A 581 -10.27 23.05 -8.25
C LEU A 581 -11.27 23.69 -7.29
N GLN A 582 -12.50 23.16 -7.26
CA GLN A 582 -13.54 23.63 -6.33
C GLN A 582 -13.14 23.41 -4.88
N PHE A 583 -12.67 22.21 -4.56
CA PHE A 583 -12.19 21.88 -3.21
C PHE A 583 -11.02 22.78 -2.79
N SER A 584 -10.01 22.91 -3.63
CA SER A 584 -8.81 23.70 -3.38
C SER A 584 -9.11 25.19 -3.22
N ARG A 585 -10.17 25.71 -3.85
CA ARG A 585 -10.61 27.10 -3.64
C ARG A 585 -10.90 27.38 -2.17
N HIS A 586 -11.29 26.43 -1.35
CA HIS A 586 -11.65 26.71 0.05
C HIS A 586 -10.47 26.91 1.01
N PHE A 587 -9.24 26.71 0.53
CA PHE A 587 -8.05 26.75 1.38
C PHE A 587 -6.98 27.65 0.74
N ASP A 588 -6.60 28.72 1.45
CA ASP A 588 -5.70 29.75 0.90
C ASP A 588 -4.25 29.28 0.79
N SER A 589 -3.86 28.25 1.54
CA SER A 589 -2.49 27.72 1.61
C SER A 589 -2.24 26.47 0.75
N GLN A 590 -3.06 26.21 -0.28
CA GLN A 590 -2.93 24.98 -1.09
C GLN A 590 -1.88 25.10 -2.20
N PRO A 591 -1.22 23.98 -2.59
CA PRO A 591 -0.23 23.91 -3.67
C PRO A 591 -0.68 24.60 -4.96
N LEU A 592 -1.95 24.43 -5.35
CA LEU A 592 -2.49 25.03 -6.57
C LEU A 592 -2.30 26.56 -6.58
N ARG A 593 -2.47 27.24 -5.44
CA ARG A 593 -2.36 28.71 -5.35
C ARG A 593 -0.93 29.22 -5.48
N VAL A 594 0.05 28.34 -5.26
CA VAL A 594 1.48 28.64 -5.35
C VAL A 594 2.03 28.30 -6.74
N ASP A 595 1.53 27.24 -7.37
CA ASP A 595 2.02 26.74 -8.66
C ASP A 595 1.33 27.41 -9.86
N VAL A 596 1.94 28.47 -10.37
CA VAL A 596 1.45 29.23 -11.53
C VAL A 596 1.49 28.39 -12.82
N GLU A 597 2.44 27.48 -12.96
CA GLU A 597 2.58 26.68 -14.18
C GLU A 597 1.46 25.64 -14.27
N ALA A 598 1.17 24.96 -13.16
CA ALA A 598 0.04 24.03 -13.07
C ALA A 598 -1.29 24.75 -13.32
N GLN A 599 -1.49 25.94 -12.75
CA GLN A 599 -2.65 26.78 -13.04
C GLN A 599 -2.79 27.08 -14.52
N ASN A 600 -1.70 27.51 -15.18
CA ASN A 600 -1.71 27.84 -16.61
C ASN A 600 -2.08 26.62 -17.46
N ASN A 601 -1.50 25.44 -17.19
CA ASN A 601 -1.79 24.22 -17.94
C ASN A 601 -3.25 23.77 -17.78
N ILE A 602 -3.79 23.83 -16.56
CA ILE A 602 -5.19 23.53 -16.29
C ILE A 602 -6.11 24.56 -16.96
N PHE A 603 -5.77 25.84 -16.89
CA PHE A 603 -6.50 26.92 -17.54
C PHE A 603 -6.53 26.77 -19.07
N THR A 604 -5.40 26.44 -19.69
CA THR A 604 -5.33 26.14 -21.12
C THR A 604 -6.25 24.98 -21.50
N MET A 605 -6.25 23.89 -20.73
CA MET A 605 -7.17 22.77 -20.95
C MET A 605 -8.64 23.22 -20.88
N ILE A 606 -9.02 23.99 -19.86
CA ILE A 606 -10.39 24.53 -19.73
C ILE A 606 -10.77 25.36 -20.98
N LEU A 607 -9.90 26.26 -21.44
CA LEU A 607 -10.16 27.08 -22.63
C LEU A 607 -10.29 26.25 -23.92
N VAL A 608 -9.45 25.24 -24.10
CA VAL A 608 -9.46 24.35 -25.28
C VAL A 608 -10.81 23.64 -25.44
N PHE A 609 -11.38 23.16 -24.34
CA PHE A 609 -12.63 22.40 -24.36
C PHE A 609 -13.88 23.27 -24.19
N MET A 610 -13.82 24.38 -23.46
CA MET A 610 -14.94 25.34 -23.41
C MET A 610 -15.11 26.10 -24.72
N GLY A 611 -14.02 26.33 -25.45
CA GLY A 611 -14.00 27.11 -26.70
C GLY A 611 -14.72 26.46 -27.89
N SER A 612 -15.08 25.17 -27.83
CA SER A 612 -15.86 24.50 -28.87
C SER A 612 -16.79 23.44 -28.30
N SER A 613 -18.09 23.55 -28.61
CA SER A 613 -19.10 22.53 -28.28
C SER A 613 -18.90 21.21 -29.02
N GLU A 614 -18.04 21.18 -30.02
CA GLU A 614 -17.75 19.98 -30.79
C GLU A 614 -16.67 19.10 -30.15
N ARG A 615 -16.01 19.57 -29.08
CA ARG A 615 -15.02 18.80 -28.29
C ARG A 615 -15.58 18.18 -27.02
N ILE A 616 -16.64 18.77 -26.48
CA ILE A 616 -17.44 18.21 -25.39
C ILE A 616 -18.91 18.42 -25.72
N ARG A 617 -19.64 17.33 -25.92
CA ARG A 617 -21.06 17.42 -26.24
C ARG A 617 -21.93 17.55 -25.00
N ASN A 618 -21.52 16.97 -23.87
CA ASN A 618 -22.28 16.99 -22.63
C ASN A 618 -22.37 18.43 -22.06
N PRO A 619 -23.57 19.04 -22.00
CA PRO A 619 -23.74 20.40 -21.48
C PRO A 619 -23.45 20.50 -19.97
N HIS A 620 -23.68 19.42 -19.21
CA HIS A 620 -23.39 19.40 -17.77
C HIS A 620 -21.90 19.47 -17.50
N LEU A 621 -21.09 18.70 -18.23
CA LEU A 621 -19.63 18.77 -18.10
C LEU A 621 -19.09 20.16 -18.49
N ARG A 622 -19.67 20.80 -19.52
CA ARG A 622 -19.30 22.18 -19.89
C ARG A 622 -19.64 23.19 -18.79
N ALA A 623 -20.78 23.03 -18.12
CA ALA A 623 -21.12 23.87 -16.96
C ALA A 623 -20.11 23.66 -15.81
N ARG A 624 -19.72 22.42 -15.54
CA ARG A 624 -18.67 22.09 -14.55
C ARG A 624 -17.34 22.75 -14.90
N LEU A 625 -16.93 22.79 -16.17
CA LEU A 625 -15.71 23.51 -16.58
C LEU A 625 -15.79 25.02 -16.32
N ALA A 626 -16.96 25.64 -16.49
CA ALA A 626 -17.17 27.04 -16.12
C ALA A 626 -17.01 27.27 -14.61
N GLU A 627 -17.50 26.36 -13.77
CA GLU A 627 -17.27 26.40 -12.31
C GLU A 627 -15.78 26.19 -11.96
N GLY A 628 -15.08 25.34 -12.72
CA GLY A 628 -13.62 25.16 -12.61
C GLY A 628 -12.86 26.43 -12.95
N LEU A 629 -13.27 27.14 -14.01
CA LEU A 629 -12.72 28.44 -14.40
C LEU A 629 -12.92 29.50 -13.32
N GLU A 630 -14.14 29.59 -12.76
CA GLU A 630 -14.44 30.46 -11.63
C GLU A 630 -13.52 30.19 -10.45
N SER A 631 -13.21 28.91 -10.19
CA SER A 631 -12.35 28.51 -9.08
C SER A 631 -10.93 29.05 -9.17
N LEU A 632 -10.42 29.28 -10.38
CA LEU A 632 -9.10 29.88 -10.63
C LEU A 632 -9.06 31.39 -10.41
N LEU A 633 -10.21 32.08 -10.44
CA LEU A 633 -10.26 33.52 -10.21
C LEU A 633 -9.80 33.89 -8.79
N PRO A 634 -9.20 35.08 -8.59
CA PRO A 634 -8.87 35.60 -7.27
C PRO A 634 -10.13 35.63 -6.38
N LYS A 635 -9.95 35.35 -5.08
CA LYS A 635 -11.02 35.61 -4.11
C LYS A 635 -11.07 37.12 -3.88
N GLU A 636 -12.23 37.73 -4.09
CA GLU A 636 -12.53 38.97 -3.37
C GLU A 636 -12.47 38.63 -1.88
N SER A 637 -11.97 39.55 -1.05
CA SER A 637 -11.75 39.35 0.39
C SER A 637 -13.07 39.14 1.13
N GLU A 638 -13.70 37.99 0.96
CA GLU A 638 -14.82 37.53 1.76
C GLU A 638 -14.26 36.84 3.00
N SER A 639 -14.62 37.37 4.17
CA SER A 639 -14.32 36.84 5.51
C SER A 639 -14.94 35.45 5.79
N GLY A 640 -15.39 34.72 4.77
CA GLY A 640 -16.10 33.45 4.83
C GLY A 640 -15.23 32.22 4.57
N GLY A 641 -13.91 32.32 4.72
CA GLY A 641 -13.04 31.14 4.74
C GLY A 641 -13.46 30.17 5.84
N PHE A 642 -13.31 28.85 5.60
CA PHE A 642 -13.62 27.79 6.56
C PHE A 642 -12.81 27.99 7.86
N CYS A 643 -13.37 28.72 8.81
CA CYS A 643 -12.77 28.95 10.11
C CYS A 643 -13.60 28.22 11.17
N PHE A 644 -13.22 26.99 11.49
CA PHE A 644 -13.82 26.26 12.63
C PHE A 644 -13.21 26.67 13.98
N CYS A 645 -12.33 27.69 14.00
CA CYS A 645 -11.81 28.29 15.24
C CYS A 645 -12.44 29.68 15.46
N GLY A 646 -13.71 29.69 15.85
CA GLY A 646 -14.45 30.86 16.36
C GLY A 646 -15.77 31.08 15.59
N PRO A 647 -16.95 31.08 16.24
CA PRO A 647 -17.23 31.67 17.57
C PRO A 647 -18.20 30.83 18.41
N LEU A 648 -17.73 29.76 19.08
CA LEU A 648 -18.53 29.14 20.15
C LEU A 648 -18.25 29.74 21.53
N HIS A 649 -17.23 30.60 21.67
CA HIS A 649 -16.73 31.11 22.96
C HIS A 649 -16.44 32.63 23.00
N GLN A 650 -16.94 33.45 22.07
CA GLN A 650 -16.92 34.89 22.30
C GLN A 650 -18.18 35.30 23.06
N PRO A 651 -18.10 35.70 24.35
CA PRO A 651 -19.16 36.50 24.93
C PRO A 651 -19.25 37.78 24.10
N ARG A 652 -20.45 38.12 23.62
CA ARG A 652 -20.71 39.42 22.99
C ARG A 652 -20.14 40.51 23.92
N ALA A 653 -19.13 41.24 23.44
CA ALA A 653 -18.73 42.47 24.10
C ALA A 653 -19.97 43.39 24.17
N PRO A 654 -20.27 44.01 25.32
CA PRO A 654 -21.41 44.90 25.41
C PRO A 654 -21.17 46.09 24.46
N ALA A 655 -22.20 46.44 23.69
CA ALA A 655 -22.18 47.60 22.81
C ALA A 655 -21.79 48.85 23.61
N GLY A 656 -20.58 49.36 23.37
CA GLY A 656 -20.13 50.62 23.92
C GLY A 656 -20.95 51.75 23.31
N ASN A 657 -21.68 52.48 24.16
CA ASN A 657 -22.33 53.74 23.79
C ASN A 657 -21.28 54.70 23.23
N HIS A 658 -21.37 54.98 21.92
CA HIS A 658 -20.70 56.13 21.33
C HIS A 658 -21.45 57.40 21.78
N SER A 659 -20.88 58.09 22.77
CA SER A 659 -21.15 59.50 23.01
C SER A 659 -20.24 60.34 22.09
N GLU A 660 -20.84 61.11 21.19
CA GLU A 660 -20.19 62.15 20.40
C GLU A 660 -19.51 63.20 21.31
N PRO A 661 -18.32 63.72 20.94
CA PRO A 661 -17.87 65.01 21.44
C PRO A 661 -18.24 66.10 20.43
N VAL A 662 -19.11 67.00 20.87
CA VAL A 662 -19.30 68.32 20.29
C VAL A 662 -18.18 69.25 20.77
N ALA A 663 -17.74 70.11 19.85
CA ALA A 663 -17.39 71.53 20.01
C ALA A 663 -15.96 71.90 19.64
N GLY A 664 -15.87 73.03 18.91
CA GLY A 664 -14.72 73.94 18.93
C GLY A 664 -14.24 74.35 17.57
#